data_AF-A0A532EG19-F1
#
_entry.id   AF-A0A532EG19-F1
#
_cell.length_a   1.000
_cell.length_b   1.000
_cell.length_c   1.000
_cell.angle_alpha   90.00
_cell.angle_beta   90.00
_cell.angle_gamma   90.00
#
_symmetry.space_group_name_H-M   'P 1'
#
loop_
_entity.id
_entity.type
_entity.pdbx_description
1 polymer ?
#
loop_
_entity_poly.entity_id
_entity_poly.type
_entity_poly.pdbx_seq_one_letter_code
_entity_poly.pdbx_strand_id
1 'polypeptide(L)'
;MKTPDQLVVAKFAECFATFAVPGVLAIFLLTATVFIGLASRFTEEQDREWWGRTGSWVLIVMVIWSGLSAIVAFGPGLIAWTPKIAASLGGLSGLLTLVLGFGSRTTAQQQEERSHTTVITDFAVRAAAPFFMLCVLIALSLGTSWQLDLFAHHYEMHLNHLTGPMQTGLGIWPDPWGHDQVLHNTPLWMLFLFTVAVTLLGLLMSGLININRFSLHAMYRNRLIRAYLGASRIQTERERSFNPFTGFDNLDNPAVSDVRFDDVRLARRIAREVFSTDTRAQLDAFHALQEPTSAQLQAMIAQLTQELSHSLTNKALAKSAEQLRVGPACRAKIAALQQPETPAGRDAITWLTTLFLNKLHDQSPRPLHLINIALNLVKGDNLAWQQRKAQSFTISALHSGSWNLGYRRSEEYGCNHYLAQPLSLGTALAISGAAASPNMGYHSSSAVTFLLALFNIRLGWWLGNPGRAGADTYRKASPNVSVGPLLSEAFGLTDSCHPYVYLSDGGHFENLGLYEMVLRRCHCILVVDAGCDPQLNFEDLGNAIRKIRIDLGIDIELNLEQIKRAADAKTSDRHHAIGMIRYDKVDANATAGTLIYLKPSLTGNEPSDVQDYAARHPSFPHEPTSDQFFDEAQFESYRRLGEHIAQQVLRPAIQRSEQDFSSLCHALRSYWLTTPPGMRESFLGETDDLKDLERLLRDDPDLLRYDLEIYPELRSVFGIDPGAIEVNPRAALHTCNLQIQLMEQVYLAVNLEEFHNHALNRGWMNLFRRWTSAETFRLFWPTLCGMYSQQFVRFAEQHLNLSIDEVVVLEAMGPTSDLSSLVRDLSIEWDSVPDYAETFMQALHKPLPLEEPTGDHTRRAAWHMRLKARPSPDDSAGPGEILAVVAATRLSVAGHRLALHGWVRPAYRGLGLGHRLFRHAIVELTAAYSGHNLIVDLGPDNPAWAGTSIRNVGWLRFYEQLGFTRDRSDPTRFRMSRQLS
;
A
#
# COMPACT_ATOMS: atom_id res chain seq x y z
N MET A 1 85.07 -16.25 -9.62
CA MET A 1 83.86 -16.23 -8.76
C MET A 1 82.66 -16.58 -9.63
N LYS A 2 81.73 -17.41 -9.15
CA LYS A 2 80.45 -17.63 -9.84
C LYS A 2 79.55 -16.42 -9.57
N THR A 3 79.05 -15.78 -10.62
CA THR A 3 77.94 -14.82 -10.51
C THR A 3 76.67 -15.58 -10.13
N PRO A 4 75.94 -15.17 -9.08
CA PRO A 4 74.72 -15.86 -8.66
C PRO A 4 73.57 -15.64 -9.65
N ASP A 5 72.64 -16.60 -9.67
CA ASP A 5 71.59 -16.71 -10.68
C ASP A 5 70.59 -15.54 -10.70
N GLN A 6 70.26 -15.14 -11.94
CA GLN A 6 68.96 -14.65 -12.40
C GLN A 6 67.97 -14.14 -11.34
N LEU A 7 67.93 -12.81 -11.11
CA LEU A 7 66.73 -12.21 -10.53
C LEU A 7 65.55 -12.36 -11.51
N VAL A 8 64.48 -13.01 -11.04
CA VAL A 8 63.22 -13.25 -11.77
C VAL A 8 62.54 -11.96 -12.29
N VAL A 9 62.96 -10.78 -11.78
CA VAL A 9 62.46 -9.45 -12.18
C VAL A 9 62.61 -9.17 -13.68
N ALA A 10 63.64 -9.72 -14.34
CA ALA A 10 63.82 -9.53 -15.79
C ALA A 10 62.72 -10.19 -16.65
N LYS A 11 61.93 -11.13 -16.12
CA LYS A 11 60.89 -11.82 -16.91
C LYS A 11 59.61 -11.02 -17.18
N PHE A 12 59.44 -9.83 -16.58
CA PHE A 12 58.18 -9.09 -16.63
C PHE A 12 58.31 -7.57 -16.83
N ALA A 13 59.47 -7.04 -17.21
CA ALA A 13 59.66 -5.59 -17.35
C ALA A 13 58.80 -4.97 -18.47
N GLU A 14 58.58 -5.70 -19.57
CA GLU A 14 57.70 -5.29 -20.68
C GLU A 14 56.24 -5.14 -20.20
N CYS A 15 55.77 -6.10 -19.38
CA CYS A 15 54.46 -6.04 -18.72
C CYS A 15 54.40 -4.88 -17.73
N PHE A 16 55.49 -4.62 -16.99
CA PHE A 16 55.58 -3.48 -16.09
C PHE A 16 55.47 -2.17 -16.87
N ALA A 17 56.26 -1.93 -17.92
CA ALA A 17 56.16 -0.71 -18.73
C ALA A 17 54.76 -0.52 -19.35
N THR A 18 54.14 -1.62 -19.80
CA THR A 18 52.77 -1.62 -20.36
C THR A 18 51.72 -1.18 -19.35
N PHE A 19 51.75 -1.74 -18.13
CA PHE A 19 50.71 -1.54 -17.12
C PHE A 19 51.09 -0.59 -15.99
N ALA A 20 52.31 -0.03 -15.97
CA ALA A 20 52.77 0.90 -14.94
C ALA A 20 52.11 2.27 -15.04
N VAL A 21 52.05 2.91 -16.21
CA VAL A 21 51.34 4.21 -16.34
C VAL A 21 49.82 4.04 -16.28
N PRO A 22 49.18 3.01 -16.85
CA PRO A 22 47.78 2.70 -16.57
C PRO A 22 47.57 2.38 -15.10
N GLY A 23 48.54 1.78 -14.43
CA GLY A 23 48.56 1.54 -12.99
C GLY A 23 48.73 2.83 -12.18
N VAL A 24 49.57 3.77 -12.60
CA VAL A 24 49.77 5.09 -11.96
C VAL A 24 48.60 6.02 -12.23
N LEU A 25 47.95 5.92 -13.40
CA LEU A 25 46.70 6.60 -13.71
C LEU A 25 45.50 5.93 -13.02
N ALA A 26 45.51 4.61 -12.82
CA ALA A 26 44.58 3.92 -11.94
C ALA A 26 44.81 4.33 -10.49
N ILE A 27 46.06 4.50 -10.05
CA ILE A 27 46.41 5.04 -8.73
C ILE A 27 46.06 6.53 -8.65
N PHE A 28 46.17 7.31 -9.72
CA PHE A 28 45.72 8.71 -9.76
C PHE A 28 44.20 8.79 -9.75
N LEU A 29 43.48 7.93 -10.46
CA LEU A 29 42.02 7.83 -10.39
C LEU A 29 41.56 7.33 -9.04
N LEU A 30 42.26 6.37 -8.45
CA LEU A 30 42.04 5.92 -7.10
C LEU A 30 42.31 7.06 -6.13
N THR A 31 43.41 7.81 -6.29
CA THR A 31 43.81 8.96 -5.45
C THR A 31 42.89 10.16 -5.65
N ALA A 32 42.35 10.37 -6.85
CA ALA A 32 41.38 11.40 -7.18
C ALA A 32 40.01 11.00 -6.63
N THR A 33 39.55 9.77 -6.84
CA THR A 33 38.33 9.21 -6.21
C THR A 33 38.43 9.29 -4.68
N VAL A 34 39.59 8.94 -4.12
CA VAL A 34 39.93 9.12 -2.71
C VAL A 34 39.89 10.61 -2.34
N PHE A 35 40.55 11.51 -3.07
CA PHE A 35 40.59 12.98 -2.85
C PHE A 35 39.20 13.62 -2.88
N ILE A 36 38.42 13.36 -3.93
CA ILE A 36 37.01 13.74 -4.06
C ILE A 36 36.23 13.16 -2.87
N GLY A 37 36.66 12.03 -2.31
CA GLY A 37 36.18 11.41 -1.08
C GLY A 37 36.56 12.08 0.23
N LEU A 38 37.70 12.77 0.29
CA LEU A 38 38.14 13.55 1.45
C LEU A 38 37.47 14.92 1.40
N ALA A 39 37.64 15.59 0.26
CA ALA A 39 36.97 16.82 -0.12
C ALA A 39 35.45 16.66 -0.14
N SER A 40 34.92 15.43 -0.21
CA SER A 40 33.47 15.14 -0.26
C SER A 40 32.69 15.81 0.85
N ARG A 41 33.30 16.03 2.03
CA ARG A 41 32.66 16.70 3.16
C ARG A 41 32.32 18.18 2.84
N PHE A 42 33.14 18.81 1.98
CA PHE A 42 33.14 20.23 1.65
C PHE A 42 32.74 20.56 0.20
N THR A 43 32.82 19.60 -0.74
CA THR A 43 32.45 19.80 -2.15
C THR A 43 30.95 19.67 -2.39
N GLU A 44 30.46 20.39 -3.39
CA GLU A 44 29.07 20.31 -3.85
C GLU A 44 28.87 19.15 -4.84
N GLU A 45 27.63 18.92 -5.27
CA GLU A 45 27.27 17.86 -6.22
C GLU A 45 27.89 18.12 -7.61
N GLN A 46 27.95 19.41 -8.01
CA GLN A 46 28.48 19.85 -9.30
C GLN A 46 29.97 19.53 -9.46
N ASP A 47 30.76 19.75 -8.41
CA ASP A 47 32.20 19.41 -8.40
C ASP A 47 32.42 17.92 -8.66
N ARG A 48 31.58 17.05 -8.08
CA ARG A 48 31.72 15.60 -8.23
C ARG A 48 31.31 15.10 -9.60
N GLU A 49 30.28 15.69 -10.21
CA GLU A 49 29.92 15.41 -11.61
C GLU A 49 31.08 15.81 -12.55
N TRP A 50 31.70 16.99 -12.33
CA TRP A 50 32.88 17.42 -13.09
C TRP A 50 34.03 16.41 -12.96
N TRP A 51 34.37 16.02 -11.72
CA TRP A 51 35.42 15.04 -11.47
C TRP A 51 35.10 13.63 -12.00
N GLY A 52 33.83 13.20 -11.97
CA GLY A 52 33.41 11.93 -12.54
C GLY A 52 33.64 11.86 -14.06
N ARG A 53 33.34 12.96 -14.78
CA ARG A 53 33.61 13.08 -16.22
C ARG A 53 35.10 13.11 -16.53
N THR A 54 35.89 13.88 -15.77
CA THR A 54 37.36 13.86 -15.83
C THR A 54 37.89 12.44 -15.56
N GLY A 55 37.26 11.72 -14.64
CA GLY A 55 37.59 10.33 -14.31
C GLY A 55 37.43 9.38 -15.50
N SER A 56 36.30 9.46 -16.21
CA SER A 56 36.05 8.71 -17.43
C SER A 56 37.07 9.01 -18.54
N TRP A 57 37.47 10.27 -18.71
CA TRP A 57 38.53 10.63 -19.66
C TRP A 57 39.89 10.02 -19.31
N VAL A 58 40.26 9.97 -18.03
CA VAL A 58 41.51 9.30 -17.62
C VAL A 58 41.42 7.78 -17.77
N LEU A 59 40.26 7.14 -17.57
CA LEU A 59 40.06 5.72 -17.90
C LEU A 59 40.26 5.45 -19.41
N ILE A 60 39.74 6.32 -20.28
CA ILE A 60 39.99 6.25 -21.72
C ILE A 60 41.49 6.35 -22.01
N VAL A 61 42.20 7.29 -21.38
CA VAL A 61 43.67 7.42 -21.50
C VAL A 61 44.40 6.18 -20.98
N MET A 62 43.95 5.54 -19.90
CA MET A 62 44.53 4.29 -19.39
C MET A 62 44.40 3.13 -20.38
N VAL A 63 43.24 2.96 -21.01
CA VAL A 63 43.00 1.91 -22.01
C VAL A 63 43.86 2.18 -23.24
N ILE A 64 43.89 3.42 -23.73
CA ILE A 64 44.75 3.85 -24.84
C ILE A 64 46.22 3.61 -24.50
N TRP A 65 46.69 4.02 -23.32
CA TRP A 65 48.07 3.81 -22.91
C TRP A 65 48.42 2.32 -22.81
N SER A 66 47.57 1.50 -22.19
CA SER A 66 47.80 0.04 -22.09
C SER A 66 47.99 -0.57 -23.49
N GLY A 67 47.12 -0.20 -24.44
CA GLY A 67 47.24 -0.63 -25.83
C GLY A 67 48.52 -0.12 -26.50
N LEU A 68 48.80 1.18 -26.43
CA LEU A 68 49.97 1.80 -27.05
C LEU A 68 51.29 1.27 -26.48
N SER A 69 51.42 1.11 -25.16
CA SER A 69 52.65 0.57 -24.57
C SER A 69 52.83 -0.92 -24.82
N ALA A 70 51.74 -1.72 -24.88
CA ALA A 70 51.84 -3.11 -25.32
C ALA A 70 52.34 -3.21 -26.77
N ILE A 71 51.85 -2.32 -27.65
CA ILE A 71 52.31 -2.20 -29.04
C ILE A 71 53.78 -1.77 -29.10
N VAL A 72 54.20 -0.81 -28.27
CA VAL A 72 55.58 -0.30 -28.22
C VAL A 72 56.55 -1.38 -27.74
N ALA A 73 56.24 -2.10 -26.65
CA ALA A 73 57.13 -3.10 -26.06
C ALA A 73 57.15 -4.44 -26.84
N PHE A 74 55.98 -5.00 -27.16
CA PHE A 74 55.89 -6.34 -27.75
C PHE A 74 55.79 -6.33 -29.29
N GLY A 75 55.33 -5.23 -29.88
CA GLY A 75 55.14 -5.11 -31.33
C GLY A 75 56.42 -5.26 -32.17
N PRO A 76 57.59 -4.75 -31.76
CA PRO A 76 58.86 -4.97 -32.47
C PRO A 76 59.21 -6.46 -32.67
N GLY A 77 59.03 -7.27 -31.62
CA GLY A 77 59.25 -8.73 -31.69
C GLY A 77 58.22 -9.44 -32.59
N LEU A 78 56.99 -8.94 -32.64
CA LEU A 78 55.89 -9.50 -33.44
C LEU A 78 56.13 -9.39 -34.96
N ILE A 79 56.90 -8.38 -35.40
CA ILE A 79 57.26 -8.18 -36.82
C ILE A 79 58.40 -9.10 -37.29
N ALA A 80 59.23 -9.63 -36.37
CA ALA A 80 60.41 -10.43 -36.69
C ALA A 80 60.11 -11.67 -37.55
N TRP A 81 58.90 -12.23 -37.44
CA TRP A 81 58.49 -13.42 -38.21
C TRP A 81 58.21 -13.14 -39.69
N THR A 82 57.87 -11.91 -40.09
CA THR A 82 57.48 -11.60 -41.48
C THR A 82 57.87 -10.19 -41.97
N PRO A 83 59.13 -9.71 -41.81
CA PRO A 83 59.50 -8.32 -42.08
C PRO A 83 59.19 -7.83 -43.51
N LYS A 84 59.31 -8.70 -44.52
CA LYS A 84 58.93 -8.38 -45.92
C LYS A 84 57.41 -8.24 -46.13
N ILE A 85 56.60 -8.95 -45.33
CA ILE A 85 55.14 -8.91 -45.39
C ILE A 85 54.61 -7.75 -44.54
N ALA A 86 55.19 -7.49 -43.36
CA ALA A 86 54.83 -6.34 -42.53
C ALA A 86 55.14 -5.01 -43.25
N ALA A 87 56.29 -4.87 -43.90
CA ALA A 87 56.63 -3.67 -44.68
C ALA A 87 55.71 -3.49 -45.91
N SER A 88 55.37 -4.58 -46.62
CA SER A 88 54.48 -4.50 -47.79
C SER A 88 53.00 -4.32 -47.41
N LEU A 89 52.48 -5.01 -46.39
CA LEU A 89 51.12 -4.79 -45.87
C LEU A 89 50.99 -3.43 -45.17
N GLY A 90 52.00 -2.95 -44.44
CA GLY A 90 52.02 -1.60 -43.88
C GLY A 90 52.00 -0.53 -44.97
N GLY A 91 52.80 -0.70 -46.03
CA GLY A 91 52.78 0.16 -47.21
C GLY A 91 51.44 0.12 -47.95
N LEU A 92 50.90 -1.07 -48.23
CA LEU A 92 49.61 -1.24 -48.92
C LEU A 92 48.42 -0.75 -48.09
N SER A 93 48.38 -1.00 -46.78
CA SER A 93 47.30 -0.51 -45.91
C SER A 93 47.34 1.01 -45.72
N GLY A 94 48.54 1.60 -45.63
CA GLY A 94 48.71 3.06 -45.64
C GLY A 94 48.26 3.68 -46.96
N LEU A 95 48.63 3.07 -48.09
CA LEU A 95 48.25 3.54 -49.43
C LEU A 95 46.73 3.36 -49.69
N LEU A 96 46.14 2.26 -49.23
CA LEU A 96 44.69 2.01 -49.27
C LEU A 96 43.93 3.01 -48.38
N THR A 97 44.44 3.31 -47.18
CA THR A 97 43.86 4.30 -46.25
C THR A 97 43.92 5.71 -46.82
N LEU A 98 45.03 6.09 -47.49
CA LEU A 98 45.15 7.35 -48.21
C LEU A 98 44.16 7.42 -49.40
N VAL A 99 44.10 6.40 -50.24
CA VAL A 99 43.21 6.38 -51.42
C VAL A 99 41.73 6.42 -51.02
N LEU A 100 41.32 5.71 -49.97
CA LEU A 100 39.94 5.72 -49.47
C LEU A 100 39.61 7.00 -48.69
N GLY A 101 40.56 7.57 -47.93
CA GLY A 101 40.37 8.82 -47.20
C GLY A 101 40.11 10.06 -48.08
N PHE A 102 40.49 10.00 -49.36
CA PHE A 102 40.18 11.02 -50.38
C PHE A 102 39.04 10.62 -51.33
N GLY A 103 38.38 9.47 -51.13
CA GLY A 103 37.31 8.95 -51.98
C GLY A 103 35.90 9.34 -51.50
N SER A 104 35.22 10.23 -52.21
CA SER A 104 33.91 10.81 -51.84
C SER A 104 32.67 9.88 -51.98
N ARG A 105 32.81 8.56 -51.79
CA ARG A 105 31.76 7.55 -52.07
C ARG A 105 31.51 6.52 -50.96
N THR A 106 31.48 6.96 -49.69
CA THR A 106 30.99 6.11 -48.58
C THR A 106 30.04 6.88 -47.66
N THR A 107 28.81 7.10 -48.12
CA THR A 107 27.68 7.50 -47.27
C THR A 107 26.85 6.26 -46.96
N ALA A 108 26.55 6.01 -45.69
CA ALA A 108 25.86 4.80 -45.25
C ALA A 108 24.37 4.83 -45.59
N GLN A 109 23.90 3.93 -46.46
CA GLN A 109 22.49 3.59 -46.57
C GLN A 109 22.28 2.19 -47.20
N GLN A 110 21.14 1.60 -46.85
CA GLN A 110 20.60 0.31 -47.28
C GLN A 110 21.25 -0.96 -46.70
N GLN A 111 20.37 -1.78 -46.14
CA GLN A 111 20.65 -3.00 -45.38
C GLN A 111 19.89 -4.14 -46.08
N GLU A 112 20.48 -4.65 -47.16
CA GLU A 112 20.00 -5.82 -47.90
C GLU A 112 21.04 -6.96 -47.88
N GLU A 113 20.61 -8.14 -48.32
CA GLU A 113 21.18 -9.44 -47.95
C GLU A 113 22.70 -9.58 -48.17
N ARG A 114 23.43 -9.87 -47.09
CA ARG A 114 24.89 -9.95 -47.09
C ARG A 114 25.38 -11.32 -47.57
N SER A 115 25.88 -11.37 -48.80
CA SER A 115 26.75 -12.45 -49.25
C SER A 115 28.08 -12.47 -48.46
N HIS A 116 28.62 -13.65 -48.19
CA HIS A 116 29.83 -13.83 -47.37
C HIS A 116 31.08 -13.10 -47.94
N THR A 117 31.12 -12.81 -49.24
CA THR A 117 32.26 -12.13 -49.89
C THR A 117 32.32 -10.63 -49.62
N THR A 118 31.19 -9.92 -49.43
CA THR A 118 31.21 -8.48 -49.10
C THR A 118 31.52 -8.20 -47.62
N VAL A 119 31.27 -9.17 -46.73
CA VAL A 119 31.64 -9.07 -45.31
C VAL A 119 33.16 -9.04 -45.12
N ILE A 120 33.90 -9.84 -45.91
CA ILE A 120 35.37 -9.93 -45.81
C ILE A 120 36.04 -8.64 -46.30
N THR A 121 35.54 -8.03 -47.38
CA THR A 121 36.06 -6.75 -47.89
C THR A 121 35.73 -5.56 -46.98
N ASP A 122 34.51 -5.48 -46.43
CA ASP A 122 34.14 -4.43 -45.45
C ASP A 122 34.98 -4.56 -44.16
N PHE A 123 35.23 -5.80 -43.69
CA PHE A 123 36.14 -6.05 -42.57
C PHE A 123 37.59 -5.64 -42.88
N ALA A 124 38.11 -6.00 -44.06
CA ALA A 124 39.47 -5.64 -44.48
C ALA A 124 39.67 -4.12 -44.60
N VAL A 125 38.67 -3.39 -45.10
CA VAL A 125 38.71 -1.91 -45.19
C VAL A 125 38.68 -1.27 -43.80
N ARG A 126 37.80 -1.74 -42.89
CA ARG A 126 37.74 -1.23 -41.51
C ARG A 126 38.99 -1.55 -40.68
N ALA A 127 39.66 -2.66 -40.98
CA ALA A 127 40.90 -3.07 -40.32
C ALA A 127 42.15 -2.35 -40.85
N ALA A 128 42.12 -1.78 -42.08
CA ALA A 128 43.31 -1.22 -42.74
C ALA A 128 43.94 -0.04 -41.98
N ALA A 129 43.14 0.93 -41.51
CA ALA A 129 43.66 2.11 -40.81
C ALA A 129 44.21 1.78 -39.40
N PRO A 130 43.54 0.97 -38.55
CA PRO A 130 44.14 0.46 -37.30
C PRO A 130 45.42 -0.33 -37.53
N PHE A 131 45.49 -1.16 -38.57
CA PHE A 131 46.68 -1.94 -38.91
C PHE A 131 47.84 -1.06 -39.39
N PHE A 132 47.57 -0.01 -40.18
CA PHE A 132 48.59 0.97 -40.56
C PHE A 132 49.14 1.73 -39.34
N MET A 133 48.27 2.21 -38.44
CA MET A 133 48.67 2.87 -37.19
C MET A 133 49.52 1.96 -36.30
N LEU A 134 49.17 0.67 -36.20
CA LEU A 134 49.96 -0.33 -35.48
C LEU A 134 51.39 -0.42 -36.03
N CYS A 135 51.57 -0.49 -37.36
CA CYS A 135 52.90 -0.50 -37.98
C CYS A 135 53.70 0.79 -37.71
N VAL A 136 53.07 1.95 -37.75
CA VAL A 136 53.73 3.26 -37.48
C VAL A 136 54.21 3.34 -36.02
N LEU A 137 53.39 2.91 -35.06
CA LEU A 137 53.74 2.91 -33.64
C LEU A 137 54.93 1.99 -33.32
N ILE A 138 55.01 0.83 -33.97
CA ILE A 138 56.14 -0.11 -33.83
C ILE A 138 57.43 0.50 -34.43
N ALA A 139 57.34 1.19 -35.56
CA ALA A 139 58.48 1.90 -36.15
C ALA A 139 58.97 3.05 -35.25
N LEU A 140 58.06 3.79 -34.61
CA LEU A 140 58.41 4.84 -33.64
C LEU A 140 59.06 4.26 -32.38
N SER A 141 58.57 3.13 -31.86
CA SER A 141 59.17 2.42 -30.72
C SER A 141 60.64 2.04 -30.97
N LEU A 142 60.91 1.43 -32.13
CA LEU A 142 62.27 1.10 -32.55
C LEU A 142 63.15 2.36 -32.69
N GLY A 143 62.59 3.46 -33.19
CA GLY A 143 63.26 4.76 -33.28
C GLY A 143 63.61 5.38 -31.92
N THR A 144 62.75 5.25 -30.89
CA THR A 144 63.02 5.82 -29.56
C THR A 144 64.04 5.02 -28.78
N SER A 145 64.09 3.68 -28.90
CA SER A 145 65.18 2.89 -28.30
C SER A 145 66.53 3.18 -28.93
N TRP A 146 66.57 3.40 -30.26
CA TRP A 146 67.77 3.87 -30.95
C TRP A 146 68.23 5.25 -30.44
N GLN A 147 67.31 6.17 -30.14
CA GLN A 147 67.63 7.46 -29.52
C GLN A 147 68.09 7.36 -28.05
N LEU A 148 67.52 6.45 -27.26
CA LEU A 148 67.91 6.25 -25.86
C LEU A 148 69.31 5.63 -25.74
N ASP A 149 69.64 4.68 -26.61
CA ASP A 149 70.99 4.13 -26.69
C ASP A 149 72.00 5.21 -27.13
N LEU A 150 71.65 6.04 -28.12
CA LEU A 150 72.43 7.21 -28.53
C LEU A 150 72.64 8.23 -27.38
N PHE A 151 71.64 8.42 -26.52
CA PHE A 151 71.71 9.35 -25.39
C PHE A 151 72.50 8.78 -24.20
N ALA A 152 72.45 7.47 -23.96
CA ALA A 152 73.31 6.83 -22.97
C ALA A 152 74.78 6.83 -23.40
N HIS A 153 75.03 6.68 -24.71
CA HIS A 153 76.37 6.76 -25.30
C HIS A 153 77.03 8.12 -25.03
N HIS A 154 76.26 9.20 -24.88
CA HIS A 154 76.74 10.53 -24.46
C HIS A 154 77.28 10.58 -23.02
N TYR A 155 76.86 9.63 -22.16
CA TYR A 155 77.36 9.45 -20.79
C TYR A 155 78.30 8.22 -20.68
N GLU A 156 78.92 7.82 -21.80
CA GLU A 156 79.79 6.64 -21.94
C GLU A 156 79.13 5.28 -21.59
N MET A 157 77.81 5.24 -21.38
CA MET A 157 77.07 4.00 -21.11
C MET A 157 76.47 3.44 -22.40
N HIS A 158 76.77 2.18 -22.71
CA HIS A 158 76.15 1.47 -23.84
C HIS A 158 74.95 0.67 -23.32
N LEU A 159 73.74 0.96 -23.78
CA LEU A 159 72.53 0.26 -23.33
C LEU A 159 72.23 -0.98 -24.20
N ASN A 160 72.72 -1.00 -25.44
CA ASN A 160 72.56 -2.09 -26.39
C ASN A 160 73.92 -2.55 -26.96
N HIS A 161 74.19 -3.87 -26.94
CA HIS A 161 75.37 -4.50 -27.54
C HIS A 161 74.95 -5.61 -28.52
N LEU A 162 74.62 -5.20 -29.76
CA LEU A 162 74.20 -6.09 -30.85
C LEU A 162 75.35 -6.95 -31.39
N THR A 163 75.57 -8.11 -30.76
CA THR A 163 76.43 -9.20 -31.29
C THR A 163 75.63 -10.32 -31.97
N GLY A 164 74.30 -10.29 -31.88
CA GLY A 164 73.36 -11.21 -32.50
C GLY A 164 71.94 -11.04 -31.92
N PRO A 165 70.90 -11.60 -32.55
CA PRO A 165 69.54 -11.56 -32.01
C PRO A 165 69.46 -12.34 -30.68
N MET A 166 69.07 -11.67 -29.61
CA MET A 166 68.88 -12.28 -28.28
C MET A 166 67.39 -12.52 -28.01
N GLN A 167 67.04 -13.41 -27.07
CA GLN A 167 65.64 -13.59 -26.66
C GLN A 167 65.18 -12.41 -25.79
N THR A 168 63.92 -11.97 -25.96
CA THR A 168 63.32 -10.95 -25.09
C THR A 168 63.11 -11.44 -23.66
N GLY A 169 62.84 -10.55 -22.70
CA GLY A 169 62.65 -10.86 -21.28
C GLY A 169 61.70 -12.03 -20.98
N LEU A 170 60.60 -12.19 -21.73
CA LEU A 170 59.67 -13.33 -21.60
C LEU A 170 60.15 -14.64 -22.29
N GLY A 171 61.18 -14.59 -23.14
CA GLY A 171 61.76 -15.75 -23.83
C GLY A 171 60.96 -16.29 -25.03
N ILE A 172 59.89 -15.59 -25.45
CA ILE A 172 58.93 -16.07 -26.46
C ILE A 172 59.40 -15.76 -27.89
N TRP A 173 60.08 -14.62 -28.09
CA TRP A 173 60.52 -14.14 -29.40
C TRP A 173 61.98 -13.66 -29.36
N PRO A 174 62.74 -13.78 -30.47
CA PRO A 174 64.03 -13.12 -30.60
C PRO A 174 63.82 -11.63 -30.93
N ASP A 175 64.60 -10.75 -30.28
CA ASP A 175 64.75 -9.34 -30.61
C ASP A 175 66.02 -9.15 -31.47
N PRO A 176 65.88 -8.95 -32.79
CA PRO A 176 67.02 -8.66 -33.68
C PRO A 176 67.42 -7.17 -33.69
N TRP A 177 66.74 -6.31 -32.93
CA TRP A 177 66.96 -4.85 -32.94
C TRP A 177 67.54 -4.31 -31.61
N GLY A 178 67.45 -5.08 -30.52
CA GLY A 178 68.02 -4.75 -29.20
C GLY A 178 67.22 -3.71 -28.41
N HIS A 179 65.94 -3.57 -28.73
CA HIS A 179 64.95 -2.77 -28.01
C HIS A 179 64.85 -3.19 -26.53
N ASP A 180 64.91 -4.49 -26.26
CA ASP A 180 64.74 -5.08 -24.94
C ASP A 180 65.92 -4.78 -23.98
N GLN A 181 67.14 -4.69 -24.51
CA GLN A 181 68.33 -4.37 -23.71
C GLN A 181 68.25 -2.94 -23.11
N VAL A 182 67.71 -1.99 -23.87
CA VAL A 182 67.50 -0.59 -23.44
C VAL A 182 66.47 -0.51 -22.32
N LEU A 183 65.39 -1.31 -22.40
CA LEU A 183 64.37 -1.41 -21.35
C LEU A 183 64.93 -2.01 -20.05
N HIS A 184 65.72 -3.07 -20.14
CA HIS A 184 66.20 -3.82 -18.98
C HIS A 184 67.37 -3.18 -18.22
N ASN A 185 68.21 -2.40 -18.89
CA ASN A 185 69.43 -1.82 -18.29
C ASN A 185 69.21 -0.46 -17.59
N THR A 186 67.96 0.00 -17.45
CA THR A 186 67.62 1.27 -16.76
C THR A 186 67.73 1.14 -15.23
N PRO A 187 68.45 2.02 -14.51
CA PRO A 187 68.86 1.78 -13.13
C PRO A 187 67.75 1.94 -12.07
N LEU A 188 67.67 0.98 -11.15
CA LEU A 188 66.63 0.81 -10.12
C LEU A 188 66.43 1.99 -9.16
N TRP A 189 67.44 2.83 -8.91
CA TRP A 189 67.34 3.91 -7.94
C TRP A 189 66.35 5.02 -8.36
N MET A 190 66.20 5.24 -9.67
CA MET A 190 65.20 6.17 -10.22
C MET A 190 63.76 5.64 -10.01
N LEU A 191 63.55 4.33 -10.19
CA LEU A 191 62.27 3.64 -9.98
C LEU A 191 61.87 3.57 -8.49
N PHE A 192 62.84 3.31 -7.60
CA PHE A 192 62.60 3.19 -6.17
C PHE A 192 62.14 4.50 -5.53
N LEU A 193 62.79 5.62 -5.86
CA LEU A 193 62.46 6.94 -5.34
C LEU A 193 61.00 7.35 -5.68
N PHE A 194 60.56 7.02 -6.90
CA PHE A 194 59.21 7.29 -7.38
C PHE A 194 58.14 6.48 -6.62
N THR A 195 58.38 5.18 -6.41
CA THR A 195 57.41 4.29 -5.76
C THR A 195 57.15 4.68 -4.30
N VAL A 196 58.20 4.99 -3.53
CA VAL A 196 58.10 5.32 -2.10
C VAL A 196 57.26 6.59 -1.86
N ALA A 197 57.39 7.60 -2.74
CA ALA A 197 56.62 8.84 -2.64
C ALA A 197 55.11 8.60 -2.81
N VAL A 198 54.72 7.70 -3.72
CA VAL A 198 53.31 7.39 -4.02
C VAL A 198 52.64 6.62 -2.89
N THR A 199 53.31 5.64 -2.27
CA THR A 199 52.74 4.82 -1.19
C THR A 199 52.44 5.63 0.08
N LEU A 200 53.34 6.54 0.48
CA LEU A 200 53.15 7.39 1.66
C LEU A 200 51.96 8.36 1.49
N LEU A 201 51.77 8.89 0.27
CA LEU A 201 50.63 9.73 -0.06
C LEU A 201 49.30 8.98 0.07
N GLY A 202 49.22 7.75 -0.46
CA GLY A 202 47.99 6.95 -0.42
C GLY A 202 47.50 6.61 0.99
N LEU A 203 48.41 6.27 1.91
CA LEU A 203 48.07 5.91 3.29
C LEU A 203 47.54 7.10 4.10
N LEU A 204 48.13 8.29 3.92
CA LEU A 204 47.66 9.52 4.58
C LEU A 204 46.26 9.93 4.09
N MET A 205 45.98 9.71 2.80
CA MET A 205 44.70 10.04 2.17
C MET A 205 43.56 9.10 2.61
N SER A 206 43.84 7.87 3.05
CA SER A 206 42.79 6.92 3.50
C SER A 206 41.97 7.43 4.69
N GLY A 207 42.57 8.19 5.61
CA GLY A 207 41.95 8.62 6.87
C GLY A 207 40.82 9.66 6.75
N LEU A 208 40.56 10.21 5.56
CA LEU A 208 39.64 11.35 5.39
C LEU A 208 38.37 11.02 4.55
N ILE A 209 38.24 9.81 3.99
CA ILE A 209 37.16 9.41 3.05
C ILE A 209 35.79 9.25 3.76
N ASN A 210 34.72 9.85 3.21
CA ASN A 210 33.34 9.59 3.64
C ASN A 210 32.71 8.41 2.89
N ILE A 211 32.26 7.37 3.62
CA ILE A 211 31.70 6.14 3.03
C ILE A 211 30.48 6.40 2.14
N ASN A 212 29.50 7.22 2.54
CA ASN A 212 28.22 7.31 1.85
C ASN A 212 28.35 7.88 0.43
N ARG A 213 29.33 8.78 0.20
CA ARG A 213 29.44 9.57 -1.04
C ARG A 213 30.19 8.87 -2.18
N PHE A 214 30.71 7.66 -1.97
CA PHE A 214 31.52 6.88 -2.94
C PHE A 214 30.80 5.62 -3.39
N SER A 215 29.55 5.77 -3.79
CA SER A 215 28.60 4.69 -4.06
C SER A 215 27.79 4.97 -5.32
N LEU A 216 27.18 3.93 -5.90
CA LEU A 216 26.21 4.08 -6.99
C LEU A 216 25.00 4.95 -6.59
N HIS A 217 24.72 5.09 -5.28
CA HIS A 217 23.66 5.95 -4.76
C HIS A 217 23.78 7.39 -5.29
N ALA A 218 24.99 7.95 -5.37
CA ALA A 218 25.19 9.32 -5.84
C ALA A 218 24.78 9.47 -7.32
N MET A 219 25.13 8.50 -8.17
CA MET A 219 24.72 8.46 -9.58
C MET A 219 23.20 8.33 -9.72
N TYR A 220 22.57 7.44 -8.95
CA TYR A 220 21.12 7.22 -8.99
C TYR A 220 20.35 8.47 -8.54
N ARG A 221 20.75 9.05 -7.39
CA ARG A 221 20.25 10.35 -6.89
C ARG A 221 20.33 11.44 -7.95
N ASN A 222 21.46 11.55 -8.64
CA ASN A 222 21.70 12.54 -9.69
C ASN A 222 20.82 12.36 -10.94
N ARG A 223 20.32 11.14 -11.21
CA ARG A 223 19.28 10.92 -12.23
C ARG A 223 17.92 11.40 -11.73
N LEU A 224 17.52 11.00 -10.52
CA LEU A 224 16.22 11.39 -9.95
C LEU A 224 16.04 12.91 -9.80
N ILE A 225 17.07 13.61 -9.31
CA ILE A 225 17.05 15.07 -9.17
C ILE A 225 16.79 15.74 -10.53
N ARG A 226 17.52 15.36 -11.59
CA ARG A 226 17.38 15.98 -12.91
C ARG A 226 16.05 15.63 -13.60
N ALA A 227 15.66 14.35 -13.55
CA ALA A 227 14.48 13.86 -14.27
C ALA A 227 13.15 14.33 -13.65
N TYR A 228 13.08 14.45 -12.32
CA TYR A 228 11.82 14.76 -11.62
C TYR A 228 11.85 16.11 -10.91
N LEU A 229 12.84 16.38 -10.05
CA LEU A 229 12.84 17.61 -9.24
C LEU A 229 13.18 18.87 -10.05
N GLY A 230 14.20 18.79 -10.91
CA GLY A 230 14.57 19.87 -11.83
C GLY A 230 13.50 20.13 -12.90
N ALA A 231 12.87 19.07 -13.42
CA ALA A 231 11.73 19.17 -14.34
C ALA A 231 10.46 19.78 -13.70
N SER A 232 10.35 19.76 -12.37
CA SER A 232 9.23 20.37 -11.63
C SER A 232 9.39 21.89 -11.41
N ARG A 233 10.51 22.50 -11.83
CA ARG A 233 10.76 23.93 -11.69
C ARG A 233 10.39 24.70 -12.96
N ILE A 234 10.01 25.96 -12.80
CA ILE A 234 9.73 26.86 -13.92
C ILE A 234 11.02 27.04 -14.73
N GLN A 235 10.97 26.72 -16.02
CA GLN A 235 12.15 26.69 -16.90
C GLN A 235 12.94 28.00 -16.87
N THR A 236 12.25 29.15 -16.99
CA THR A 236 12.87 30.49 -16.99
C THR A 236 13.51 30.90 -15.67
N GLU A 237 13.15 30.26 -14.56
CA GLU A 237 13.82 30.44 -13.27
C GLU A 237 15.05 29.53 -13.18
N ARG A 238 14.91 28.27 -13.60
CA ARG A 238 16.00 27.28 -13.59
C ARG A 238 17.14 27.69 -14.52
N GLU A 239 16.86 28.21 -15.71
CA GLU A 239 17.86 28.70 -16.66
C GLU A 239 18.76 29.82 -16.10
N ARG A 240 18.34 30.54 -15.05
CA ARG A 240 19.13 31.61 -14.41
C ARG A 240 20.16 31.10 -13.40
N SER A 241 19.95 29.91 -12.83
CA SER A 241 20.78 29.32 -11.76
C SER A 241 21.43 27.97 -12.13
N PHE A 242 21.00 27.38 -13.24
CA PHE A 242 21.54 26.14 -13.80
C PHE A 242 22.95 26.31 -14.38
N ASN A 243 23.82 25.33 -14.12
CA ASN A 243 25.16 25.25 -14.69
C ASN A 243 25.14 24.46 -16.02
N PRO A 244 25.41 25.11 -17.18
CA PRO A 244 25.34 24.46 -18.49
C PRO A 244 26.35 23.34 -18.71
N PHE A 245 27.48 23.36 -17.99
CA PHE A 245 28.52 22.33 -18.13
C PHE A 245 28.14 21.05 -17.39
N THR A 246 27.69 21.15 -16.13
CA THR A 246 27.37 19.98 -15.31
C THR A 246 25.96 19.45 -15.56
N GLY A 247 25.02 20.31 -15.96
CA GLY A 247 23.61 19.94 -16.11
C GLY A 247 22.83 19.96 -14.79
N PHE A 248 23.35 20.64 -13.76
CA PHE A 248 22.79 20.70 -12.41
C PHE A 248 22.48 22.13 -11.97
N ASP A 249 21.53 22.25 -11.06
CA ASP A 249 21.23 23.45 -10.29
C ASP A 249 21.10 23.04 -8.81
N ASN A 250 21.68 23.80 -7.89
CA ASN A 250 21.65 23.49 -6.47
C ASN A 250 20.23 23.60 -5.88
N LEU A 251 19.34 24.36 -6.52
CA LEU A 251 17.94 24.50 -6.14
C LEU A 251 17.06 23.33 -6.61
N ASP A 252 17.57 22.42 -7.44
CA ASP A 252 16.84 21.20 -7.84
C ASP A 252 16.78 20.14 -6.71
N ASN A 253 17.54 20.32 -5.61
CA ASN A 253 17.64 19.35 -4.52
C ASN A 253 17.39 20.00 -3.14
N PRO A 254 16.16 20.49 -2.85
CA PRO A 254 15.83 21.18 -1.60
C PRO A 254 16.00 20.28 -0.37
N ALA A 255 16.12 20.86 0.82
CA ALA A 255 16.08 20.09 2.06
C ALA A 255 14.66 19.53 2.28
N VAL A 256 14.56 18.33 2.88
CA VAL A 256 13.26 17.72 3.21
C VAL A 256 12.43 18.67 4.12
N SER A 257 13.10 19.40 5.02
CA SER A 257 12.50 20.41 5.89
C SER A 257 11.87 21.60 5.16
N ASP A 258 12.19 21.82 3.88
CA ASP A 258 11.78 23.00 3.15
C ASP A 258 10.53 22.73 2.31
N VAL A 259 10.16 21.46 2.14
CA VAL A 259 8.91 20.98 1.49
C VAL A 259 7.68 21.18 2.40
N ARG A 260 7.66 22.28 3.17
CA ARG A 260 6.60 22.64 4.13
C ARG A 260 5.74 23.73 3.53
N PHE A 261 4.43 23.50 3.49
CA PHE A 261 3.43 24.51 3.10
C PHE A 261 3.20 25.57 4.18
N ASP A 262 4.22 25.94 4.96
CA ASP A 262 4.08 26.85 6.10
C ASP A 262 3.75 28.26 5.65
N ASP A 263 4.31 28.75 4.55
CA ASP A 263 4.00 30.06 3.97
C ASP A 263 2.52 30.16 3.56
N VAL A 264 1.97 29.11 2.91
CA VAL A 264 0.54 28.99 2.55
C VAL A 264 -0.35 28.91 3.80
N ARG A 265 0.01 28.04 4.76
CA ARG A 265 -0.73 27.88 6.04
C ARG A 265 -0.76 29.18 6.84
N LEU A 266 0.35 29.91 6.87
CA LEU A 266 0.50 31.19 7.56
C LEU A 266 -0.30 32.29 6.85
N ALA A 267 -0.12 32.46 5.53
CA ALA A 267 -0.86 33.47 4.75
C ALA A 267 -2.37 33.28 4.88
N ARG A 268 -2.88 32.04 4.74
CA ARG A 268 -4.29 31.72 4.92
C ARG A 268 -4.80 32.00 6.34
N ARG A 269 -3.98 31.78 7.37
CA ARG A 269 -4.33 32.07 8.77
C ARG A 269 -4.39 33.58 9.01
N ILE A 270 -3.40 34.33 8.51
CA ILE A 270 -3.34 35.80 8.60
C ILE A 270 -4.52 36.45 7.85
N ALA A 271 -4.80 36.04 6.61
CA ALA A 271 -5.94 36.56 5.85
C ALA A 271 -7.30 36.37 6.56
N ARG A 272 -7.44 35.32 7.39
CA ARG A 272 -8.66 35.05 8.16
C ARG A 272 -8.72 35.73 9.53
N GLU A 273 -7.59 35.83 10.24
CA GLU A 273 -7.55 36.28 11.64
C GLU A 273 -7.01 37.70 11.83
N VAL A 274 -6.30 38.25 10.84
CA VAL A 274 -5.61 39.55 10.93
C VAL A 274 -6.23 40.58 9.98
N PHE A 275 -6.54 40.19 8.74
CA PHE A 275 -7.00 41.14 7.73
C PHE A 275 -8.46 41.56 7.94
N SER A 276 -8.69 42.87 7.89
CA SER A 276 -10.04 43.42 7.93
C SER A 276 -10.86 42.98 6.72
N THR A 277 -12.18 43.13 6.80
CA THR A 277 -13.08 42.84 5.66
C THR A 277 -12.80 43.76 4.47
N ASP A 278 -12.38 45.01 4.73
CA ASP A 278 -12.02 46.00 3.71
C ASP A 278 -10.73 45.61 2.98
N THR A 279 -9.64 45.32 3.71
CA THR A 279 -8.38 44.89 3.07
C THR A 279 -8.53 43.61 2.27
N ARG A 280 -9.39 42.67 2.71
CA ARG A 280 -9.75 41.49 1.89
C ARG A 280 -10.47 41.86 0.60
N ALA A 281 -11.52 42.69 0.66
CA ALA A 281 -12.23 43.14 -0.53
C ALA A 281 -11.34 43.93 -1.50
N GLN A 282 -10.39 44.72 -0.99
CA GLN A 282 -9.40 45.42 -1.81
C GLN A 282 -8.37 44.47 -2.44
N LEU A 283 -7.96 43.42 -1.74
CA LEU A 283 -7.09 42.38 -2.26
C LEU A 283 -7.78 41.58 -3.36
N ASP A 284 -9.05 41.18 -3.15
CA ASP A 284 -9.91 40.55 -4.17
C ASP A 284 -10.05 41.43 -5.42
N ALA A 285 -10.27 42.74 -5.24
CA ALA A 285 -10.38 43.69 -6.34
C ALA A 285 -9.06 43.87 -7.11
N PHE A 286 -7.92 43.95 -6.41
CA PHE A 286 -6.59 43.95 -7.02
C PHE A 286 -6.32 42.66 -7.80
N HIS A 287 -6.80 41.53 -7.27
CA HIS A 287 -6.70 40.20 -7.86
C HIS A 287 -7.59 39.92 -9.06
N ALA A 288 -8.54 40.82 -9.35
CA ALA A 288 -9.36 40.83 -10.57
C ALA A 288 -8.75 41.65 -11.72
N LEU A 289 -7.68 42.43 -11.47
CA LEU A 289 -6.96 43.17 -12.50
C LEU A 289 -6.14 42.21 -13.37
N GLN A 290 -6.23 42.34 -14.70
CA GLN A 290 -5.39 41.57 -15.63
C GLN A 290 -3.92 42.03 -15.59
N GLU A 291 -3.68 43.33 -15.57
CA GLU A 291 -2.35 43.94 -15.45
C GLU A 291 -2.41 45.12 -14.46
N PRO A 292 -1.96 44.95 -13.20
CA PRO A 292 -1.95 46.04 -12.22
C PRO A 292 -0.82 47.04 -12.52
N THR A 293 -1.15 48.33 -12.53
CA THR A 293 -0.14 49.39 -12.71
C THR A 293 0.80 49.47 -11.50
N SER A 294 2.03 49.99 -11.71
CA SER A 294 3.01 50.17 -10.63
C SER A 294 2.47 51.00 -9.45
N ALA A 295 1.59 51.97 -9.70
CA ALA A 295 0.94 52.75 -8.65
C ALA A 295 -0.06 51.93 -7.82
N GLN A 296 -0.88 51.08 -8.47
CA GLN A 296 -1.81 50.18 -7.78
C GLN A 296 -1.06 49.11 -6.97
N LEU A 297 0.04 48.57 -7.51
CA LEU A 297 0.90 47.62 -6.80
C LEU A 297 1.51 48.25 -5.54
N GLN A 298 2.06 49.46 -5.64
CA GLN A 298 2.64 50.16 -4.49
C GLN A 298 1.58 50.53 -3.45
N ALA A 299 0.38 50.95 -3.87
CA ALA A 299 -0.74 51.20 -2.96
C ALA A 299 -1.15 49.93 -2.18
N MET A 300 -1.25 48.78 -2.86
CA MET A 300 -1.56 47.50 -2.21
C MET A 300 -0.45 47.06 -1.24
N ILE A 301 0.82 47.20 -1.63
CA ILE A 301 1.96 46.91 -0.73
C ILE A 301 1.91 47.80 0.52
N ALA A 302 1.62 49.10 0.39
CA ALA A 302 1.49 50.01 1.51
C ALA A 302 0.36 49.62 2.47
N GLN A 303 -0.84 49.33 1.93
CA GLN A 303 -2.00 48.89 2.70
C GLN A 303 -1.71 47.60 3.49
N LEU A 304 -1.18 46.57 2.82
CA LEU A 304 -0.80 45.30 3.47
C LEU A 304 0.26 45.53 4.56
N THR A 305 1.27 46.36 4.29
CA THR A 305 2.34 46.66 5.25
C THR A 305 1.81 47.36 6.51
N GLN A 306 0.86 48.29 6.35
CA GLN A 306 0.21 48.99 7.46
C GLN A 306 -0.58 48.02 8.36
N GLU A 307 -1.41 47.15 7.77
CA GLU A 307 -2.24 46.21 8.54
C GLU A 307 -1.39 45.13 9.25
N LEU A 308 -0.33 44.66 8.59
CA LEU A 308 0.66 43.73 9.16
C LEU A 308 1.45 44.36 10.32
N SER A 309 1.82 45.64 10.22
CA SER A 309 2.53 46.37 11.29
C SER A 309 1.69 46.47 12.57
N HIS A 310 0.39 46.71 12.43
CA HIS A 310 -0.55 46.69 13.55
C HIS A 310 -0.66 45.28 14.18
N SER A 311 -0.68 44.23 13.35
CA SER A 311 -0.72 42.83 13.81
C SER A 311 0.53 42.40 14.60
N LEU A 312 1.72 42.86 14.17
CA LEU A 312 2.98 42.62 14.86
C LEU A 312 2.98 43.25 16.27
N THR A 313 2.48 44.47 16.38
CA THR A 313 2.34 45.20 17.65
C THR A 313 1.47 44.41 18.65
N ASN A 314 0.38 43.81 18.16
CA ASN A 314 -0.55 43.00 18.95
C ASN A 314 -0.10 41.54 19.15
N LYS A 315 1.12 41.17 18.72
CA LYS A 315 1.70 39.80 18.78
C LYS A 315 0.87 38.70 18.11
N ALA A 316 -0.18 39.05 17.35
CA ALA A 316 -1.09 38.09 16.73
C ALA A 316 -0.34 37.18 15.74
N LEU A 317 0.52 37.78 14.92
CA LEU A 317 1.34 37.09 13.92
C LEU A 317 2.27 36.02 14.54
N ALA A 318 2.88 36.31 15.69
CA ALA A 318 3.72 35.36 16.43
C ALA A 318 2.89 34.21 17.02
N LYS A 319 1.71 34.51 17.57
CA LYS A 319 0.76 33.51 18.10
C LYS A 319 0.26 32.56 17.01
N SER A 320 -0.11 33.09 15.83
CA SER A 320 -0.52 32.26 14.69
C SER A 320 0.62 31.36 14.19
N ALA A 321 1.86 31.85 14.17
CA ALA A 321 3.04 31.07 13.80
C ALA A 321 3.32 29.90 14.77
N GLU A 322 3.18 30.14 16.07
CA GLU A 322 3.33 29.13 17.13
C GLU A 322 2.24 28.05 17.04
N GLN A 323 0.96 28.46 16.91
CA GLN A 323 -0.17 27.54 16.73
C GLN A 323 -0.02 26.66 15.49
N LEU A 324 0.46 27.22 14.39
CA LEU A 324 0.73 26.47 13.15
C LEU A 324 2.00 25.61 13.22
N ARG A 325 2.84 25.77 14.25
CA ARG A 325 4.14 25.10 14.43
C ARG A 325 5.06 25.27 13.20
N VAL A 326 5.10 26.48 12.64
CA VAL A 326 5.86 26.76 11.41
C VAL A 326 7.38 26.54 11.58
N GLY A 327 8.05 26.19 10.49
CA GLY A 327 9.47 25.83 10.47
C GLY A 327 10.43 26.98 10.81
N PRO A 328 11.72 26.69 11.05
CA PRO A 328 12.70 27.69 11.49
C PRO A 328 12.90 28.83 10.49
N ALA A 329 12.88 28.57 9.18
CA ALA A 329 12.99 29.62 8.16
C ALA A 329 11.83 30.63 8.23
N CYS A 330 10.60 30.13 8.33
CA CYS A 330 9.39 30.95 8.47
C CYS A 330 9.40 31.71 9.82
N ARG A 331 9.80 31.05 10.92
CA ARG A 331 9.98 31.69 12.24
C ARG A 331 11.04 32.79 12.23
N ALA A 332 12.16 32.60 11.54
CA ALA A 332 13.24 33.58 11.46
C ALA A 332 12.77 34.86 10.74
N LYS A 333 12.02 34.73 9.63
CA LYS A 333 11.39 35.87 8.96
C LYS A 333 10.39 36.59 9.88
N ILE A 334 9.53 35.85 10.59
CA ILE A 334 8.56 36.42 11.54
C ILE A 334 9.24 37.12 12.73
N ALA A 335 10.40 36.63 13.18
CA ALA A 335 11.22 37.31 14.18
C ALA A 335 11.85 38.59 13.62
N ALA A 336 12.35 38.57 12.37
CA ALA A 336 12.93 39.74 11.71
C ALA A 336 11.91 40.87 11.50
N LEU A 337 10.62 40.56 11.33
CA LEU A 337 9.53 41.55 11.31
C LEU A 337 9.43 42.41 12.59
N GLN A 338 9.99 41.96 13.72
CA GLN A 338 10.06 42.76 14.94
C GLN A 338 11.11 43.89 14.86
N GLN A 339 11.95 43.90 13.82
CA GLN A 339 13.01 44.88 13.60
C GLN A 339 12.94 45.42 12.15
N PRO A 340 11.85 46.12 11.76
CA PRO A 340 11.54 46.46 10.37
C PRO A 340 12.60 47.36 9.70
N GLU A 341 13.34 48.15 10.49
CA GLU A 341 14.42 49.03 10.00
C GLU A 341 15.67 48.26 9.52
N THR A 342 15.82 47.00 9.94
CA THR A 342 16.95 46.16 9.52
C THR A 342 16.74 45.66 8.08
N PRO A 343 17.82 45.34 7.33
CA PRO A 343 17.69 44.71 6.02
C PRO A 343 16.81 43.45 6.06
N ALA A 344 17.05 42.57 7.05
CA ALA A 344 16.26 41.35 7.25
C ALA A 344 14.78 41.64 7.56
N GLY A 345 14.46 42.73 8.27
CA GLY A 345 13.09 43.18 8.51
C GLY A 345 12.39 43.62 7.23
N ARG A 346 13.06 44.41 6.39
CA ARG A 346 12.55 44.84 5.07
C ARG A 346 12.34 43.66 4.12
N ASP A 347 13.28 42.71 4.10
CA ASP A 347 13.16 41.47 3.31
C ASP A 347 11.98 40.61 3.79
N ALA A 348 11.76 40.54 5.11
CA ALA A 348 10.62 39.83 5.69
C ALA A 348 9.28 40.50 5.38
N ILE A 349 9.19 41.84 5.40
CA ILE A 349 7.98 42.57 4.96
C ILE A 349 7.70 42.29 3.48
N THR A 350 8.73 42.34 2.64
CA THR A 350 8.63 42.09 1.19
C THR A 350 8.16 40.66 0.90
N TRP A 351 8.76 39.67 1.56
CA TRP A 351 8.30 38.27 1.49
C TRP A 351 6.84 38.13 1.92
N LEU A 352 6.46 38.67 3.09
CA LEU A 352 5.13 38.47 3.65
C LEU A 352 4.04 39.12 2.79
N THR A 353 4.26 40.33 2.27
CA THR A 353 3.36 41.00 1.33
C THR A 353 3.24 40.24 0.00
N THR A 354 4.35 39.69 -0.51
CA THR A 354 4.36 38.89 -1.74
C THR A 354 3.50 37.62 -1.63
N LEU A 355 3.37 37.00 -0.44
CA LEU A 355 2.46 35.87 -0.24
C LEU A 355 1.00 36.21 -0.60
N PHE A 356 0.56 37.43 -0.25
CA PHE A 356 -0.81 37.88 -0.50
C PHE A 356 -1.00 38.32 -1.95
N LEU A 357 -0.05 39.09 -2.50
CA LEU A 357 -0.05 39.48 -3.91
C LEU A 357 -0.15 38.26 -4.84
N ASN A 358 0.58 37.18 -4.54
CA ASN A 358 0.61 35.94 -5.33
C ASN A 358 -0.53 34.94 -5.00
N LYS A 359 -1.58 35.33 -4.28
CA LYS A 359 -2.75 34.46 -3.93
C LYS A 359 -2.42 33.23 -3.07
N LEU A 360 -1.30 33.19 -2.33
CA LEU A 360 -0.95 31.99 -1.53
C LEU A 360 -1.92 31.71 -0.37
N HIS A 361 -2.71 32.69 0.06
CA HIS A 361 -3.72 32.50 1.11
C HIS A 361 -4.95 31.71 0.61
N ASP A 362 -5.29 31.82 -0.68
CA ASP A 362 -6.35 31.06 -1.34
C ASP A 362 -5.92 29.65 -1.71
N GLN A 363 -4.62 29.44 -1.97
CA GLN A 363 -4.09 28.11 -2.28
C GLN A 363 -4.31 27.12 -1.13
N SER A 364 -4.84 25.95 -1.43
CA SER A 364 -4.99 24.89 -0.44
C SER A 364 -3.65 24.21 -0.14
N PRO A 365 -3.31 23.97 1.14
CA PRO A 365 -2.09 23.26 1.49
C PRO A 365 -2.13 21.86 0.87
N ARG A 366 -1.05 21.48 0.17
CA ARG A 366 -0.94 20.18 -0.48
C ARG A 366 -0.70 19.07 0.56
N PRO A 367 -0.90 17.78 0.20
CA PRO A 367 -0.64 16.66 1.11
C PRO A 367 0.78 16.67 1.68
N LEU A 368 0.93 16.21 2.93
CA LEU A 368 2.24 15.99 3.54
C LEU A 368 2.94 14.82 2.85
N HIS A 369 4.06 15.09 2.19
CA HIS A 369 4.87 14.04 1.57
C HIS A 369 5.56 13.18 2.65
N LEU A 370 5.43 11.86 2.53
CA LEU A 370 5.97 10.83 3.42
C LEU A 370 6.72 9.81 2.56
N ILE A 371 8.05 9.78 2.72
CA ILE A 371 8.96 8.90 1.98
C ILE A 371 9.17 7.64 2.81
N ASN A 372 8.86 6.48 2.23
CA ASN A 372 8.97 5.17 2.86
C ASN A 372 10.35 4.53 2.59
N ILE A 373 11.00 4.04 3.64
CA ILE A 373 12.38 3.53 3.64
C ILE A 373 12.44 2.30 4.55
N ALA A 374 13.32 1.34 4.25
CA ALA A 374 13.60 0.24 5.17
C ALA A 374 14.78 0.55 6.09
N LEU A 375 14.56 0.40 7.40
CA LEU A 375 15.59 0.31 8.43
C LEU A 375 16.07 -1.14 8.54
N ASN A 376 17.34 -1.42 8.26
CA ASN A 376 17.88 -2.78 8.28
C ASN A 376 18.34 -3.18 9.70
N LEU A 377 17.82 -4.31 10.18
CA LEU A 377 18.03 -4.90 11.50
C LEU A 377 18.34 -6.39 11.32
N VAL A 378 19.48 -6.69 10.68
CA VAL A 378 19.86 -8.07 10.32
C VAL A 378 20.23 -8.90 11.56
N LYS A 379 20.67 -8.24 12.64
CA LYS A 379 20.97 -8.85 13.95
C LYS A 379 20.03 -8.25 15.01
N GLY A 380 19.42 -9.09 15.84
CA GLY A 380 18.58 -8.64 16.96
C GLY A 380 17.88 -9.78 17.72
N ASP A 381 17.55 -9.52 18.98
CA ASP A 381 17.01 -10.53 19.92
C ASP A 381 15.49 -10.77 19.78
N ASN A 382 14.78 -9.91 19.04
CA ASN A 382 13.35 -10.09 18.79
C ASN A 382 13.11 -11.15 17.72
N LEU A 383 12.52 -12.29 18.12
CA LEU A 383 12.19 -13.43 17.26
C LEU A 383 11.40 -13.04 15.98
N ALA A 384 10.51 -12.04 16.07
CA ALA A 384 9.75 -11.57 14.92
C ALA A 384 10.62 -10.89 13.84
N TRP A 385 11.82 -10.41 14.19
CA TRP A 385 12.69 -9.65 13.31
C TRP A 385 13.82 -10.50 12.72
N GLN A 386 14.18 -11.64 13.32
CA GLN A 386 15.20 -12.56 12.80
C GLN A 386 14.89 -13.09 11.40
N GLN A 387 13.60 -13.28 11.07
CA GLN A 387 13.16 -13.67 9.73
C GLN A 387 12.99 -12.48 8.78
N ARG A 388 12.62 -11.29 9.29
CA ARG A 388 12.26 -10.12 8.46
C ARG A 388 13.43 -9.20 8.13
N LYS A 389 14.42 -9.11 9.02
CA LYS A 389 15.66 -8.31 8.91
C LYS A 389 15.48 -6.79 8.66
N ALA A 390 14.25 -6.26 8.67
CA ALA A 390 13.96 -4.86 8.41
C ALA A 390 12.69 -4.35 9.13
N GLN A 391 12.56 -3.02 9.24
CA GLN A 391 11.39 -2.26 9.73
C GLN A 391 11.11 -1.05 8.83
N SER A 392 9.89 -0.52 8.83
CA SER A 392 9.61 0.77 8.19
C SER A 392 10.32 1.93 8.91
N PHE A 393 10.82 2.85 8.11
CA PHE A 393 11.38 4.14 8.47
C PHE A 393 10.72 5.17 7.55
N THR A 394 10.28 6.31 8.08
CA THR A 394 9.68 7.38 7.27
C THR A 394 10.43 8.69 7.39
N ILE A 395 10.44 9.43 6.29
CA ILE A 395 11.02 10.77 6.17
C ILE A 395 9.96 11.71 5.64
N SER A 396 9.74 12.82 6.35
CA SER A 396 8.76 13.86 5.99
C SER A 396 9.32 15.24 6.29
N ALA A 397 8.66 16.29 5.80
CA ALA A 397 9.04 17.67 6.10
C ALA A 397 8.92 18.08 7.59
N LEU A 398 8.32 17.23 8.42
CA LEU A 398 8.18 17.43 9.87
C LEU A 398 9.20 16.59 10.66
N HIS A 399 9.19 15.28 10.42
CA HIS A 399 9.98 14.31 11.16
C HIS A 399 10.56 13.18 10.29
N SER A 400 11.67 12.62 10.76
CA SER A 400 12.36 11.45 10.22
C SER A 400 12.60 10.43 11.35
N GLY A 401 12.34 9.15 11.10
CA GLY A 401 12.51 8.10 12.11
C GLY A 401 11.67 6.85 11.85
N SER A 402 11.51 6.02 12.88
CA SER A 402 10.58 4.88 12.87
C SER A 402 9.76 4.86 14.16
N TRP A 403 8.62 4.19 14.15
CA TRP A 403 7.74 4.11 15.34
C TRP A 403 8.43 3.48 16.56
N ASN A 404 9.32 2.51 16.31
CA ASN A 404 10.02 1.71 17.33
C ASN A 404 11.27 2.42 17.87
N LEU A 405 12.05 3.12 17.03
CA LEU A 405 13.21 3.91 17.49
C LEU A 405 12.83 5.31 17.98
N GLY A 406 11.69 5.84 17.53
CA GLY A 406 11.28 7.22 17.72
C GLY A 406 11.62 8.11 16.53
N TYR A 407 11.10 9.33 16.58
CA TYR A 407 11.16 10.33 15.51
C TYR A 407 11.99 11.56 15.93
N ARG A 408 12.78 12.08 14.99
CA ARG A 408 13.54 13.34 15.13
C ARG A 408 13.03 14.38 14.15
N ARG A 409 13.20 15.67 14.47
CA ARG A 409 12.79 16.78 13.60
C ARG A 409 13.67 16.80 12.35
N SER A 410 13.09 16.85 11.16
CA SER A 410 13.83 16.68 9.90
C SER A 410 14.85 17.79 9.62
N GLU A 411 14.64 18.98 10.19
CA GLU A 411 15.58 20.11 10.13
C GLU A 411 16.88 19.87 10.95
N GLU A 412 16.88 18.90 11.87
CA GLU A 412 18.04 18.53 12.69
C GLU A 412 18.63 17.16 12.32
N TYR A 413 17.92 16.34 11.55
CA TYR A 413 18.26 14.95 11.32
C TYR A 413 19.16 14.78 10.08
N GLY A 414 20.26 14.03 10.25
CA GLY A 414 21.16 13.71 9.14
C GLY A 414 21.86 14.93 8.53
N CYS A 415 22.03 16.03 9.25
CA CYS A 415 22.64 17.25 8.73
C CYS A 415 24.11 17.05 8.32
N ASN A 416 24.51 17.69 7.22
CA ASN A 416 25.92 17.84 6.89
C ASN A 416 26.51 19.03 7.67
N HIS A 417 27.21 18.75 8.76
CA HIS A 417 27.79 19.77 9.64
C HIS A 417 28.68 20.79 8.91
N TYR A 418 29.36 20.39 7.82
CA TYR A 418 30.27 21.25 7.06
C TYR A 418 29.57 22.22 6.08
N LEU A 419 28.34 21.89 5.64
CA LEU A 419 27.53 22.74 4.76
C LEU A 419 26.32 23.35 5.49
N ALA A 420 26.14 23.05 6.78
CA ALA A 420 24.96 23.37 7.59
C ALA A 420 23.59 22.96 7.00
N GLN A 421 23.58 22.06 6.01
CA GLN A 421 22.38 21.61 5.30
C GLN A 421 21.73 20.37 5.97
N PRO A 422 20.40 20.35 6.17
CA PRO A 422 19.65 19.15 6.55
C PRO A 422 19.65 18.09 5.45
N LEU A 423 19.03 16.93 5.72
CA LEU A 423 18.86 15.87 4.71
C LEU A 423 18.07 16.39 3.49
N SER A 424 18.61 16.17 2.28
CA SER A 424 17.99 16.61 1.02
C SER A 424 16.90 15.67 0.52
N LEU A 425 15.91 16.23 -0.18
CA LEU A 425 14.80 15.48 -0.78
C LEU A 425 15.30 14.43 -1.76
N GLY A 426 16.22 14.79 -2.66
CA GLY A 426 16.82 13.85 -3.61
C GLY A 426 17.56 12.70 -2.94
N THR A 427 18.19 12.94 -1.77
CA THR A 427 18.82 11.86 -1.00
C THR A 427 17.76 10.94 -0.40
N ALA A 428 16.70 11.47 0.21
CA ALA A 428 15.64 10.65 0.77
C ALA A 428 14.93 9.78 -0.30
N LEU A 429 14.63 10.36 -1.48
CA LEU A 429 14.09 9.62 -2.62
C LEU A 429 15.04 8.52 -3.13
N ALA A 430 16.33 8.82 -3.23
CA ALA A 430 17.33 7.83 -3.66
C ALA A 430 17.57 6.70 -2.66
N ILE A 431 17.31 6.91 -1.35
CA ILE A 431 17.29 5.83 -0.35
C ILE A 431 16.03 4.99 -0.52
N SER A 432 14.89 5.65 -0.78
CA SER A 432 13.57 5.01 -0.91
C SER A 432 13.48 4.02 -2.08
N GLY A 433 14.08 4.34 -3.24
CA GLY A 433 14.15 3.47 -4.43
C GLY A 433 15.49 2.75 -4.64
N ALA A 434 16.20 2.43 -3.55
CA ALA A 434 17.54 1.83 -3.57
C ALA A 434 17.55 0.31 -3.86
N ALA A 435 16.99 -0.13 -4.99
CA ALA A 435 16.71 -1.53 -5.35
C ALA A 435 17.91 -2.52 -5.35
N ALA A 436 19.14 -2.04 -5.19
CA ALA A 436 20.36 -2.86 -5.09
C ALA A 436 21.23 -2.38 -3.91
N SER A 437 21.14 -3.08 -2.78
CA SER A 437 21.97 -2.83 -1.59
C SER A 437 22.53 -4.13 -1.02
N PRO A 438 23.73 -4.15 -0.42
CA PRO A 438 24.27 -5.33 0.26
C PRO A 438 23.32 -5.95 1.29
N ASN A 439 22.50 -5.14 1.97
CA ASN A 439 21.41 -5.60 2.82
C ASN A 439 20.06 -5.24 2.17
N MET A 440 19.25 -6.26 1.82
CA MET A 440 17.96 -6.18 1.13
C MET A 440 16.81 -6.74 1.98
N GLY A 441 16.84 -6.51 3.30
CA GLY A 441 15.86 -7.08 4.24
C GLY A 441 15.76 -8.61 4.09
N TYR A 442 14.56 -9.11 3.77
CA TYR A 442 14.25 -10.53 3.58
C TYR A 442 15.11 -11.23 2.51
N HIS A 443 15.54 -10.52 1.45
CA HIS A 443 16.36 -11.09 0.37
C HIS A 443 17.87 -11.19 0.69
N SER A 444 18.31 -10.76 1.88
CA SER A 444 19.73 -10.72 2.25
C SER A 444 20.33 -12.11 2.50
N SER A 445 21.25 -12.54 1.65
CA SER A 445 22.14 -13.69 1.89
C SER A 445 23.59 -13.22 2.08
N SER A 446 24.30 -13.80 3.05
CA SER A 446 25.63 -13.33 3.49
C SER A 446 26.68 -13.32 2.36
N ALA A 447 26.63 -14.27 1.43
CA ALA A 447 27.53 -14.32 0.29
C ALA A 447 27.26 -13.19 -0.74
N VAL A 448 25.99 -12.88 -1.02
CA VAL A 448 25.62 -11.79 -1.94
C VAL A 448 25.88 -10.43 -1.28
N THR A 449 25.58 -10.28 0.01
CA THR A 449 25.94 -9.10 0.83
C THR A 449 27.44 -8.81 0.75
N PHE A 450 28.28 -9.83 0.95
CA PHE A 450 29.74 -9.68 0.87
C PHE A 450 30.22 -9.28 -0.52
N LEU A 451 29.72 -9.92 -1.58
CA LEU A 451 30.11 -9.59 -2.97
C LEU A 451 29.68 -8.18 -3.40
N LEU A 452 28.45 -7.77 -3.09
CA LEU A 452 27.95 -6.42 -3.40
C LEU A 452 28.74 -5.34 -2.64
N ALA A 453 29.07 -5.59 -1.36
CA ALA A 453 29.92 -4.71 -0.57
C ALA A 453 31.35 -4.61 -1.14
N LEU A 454 31.95 -5.74 -1.54
CA LEU A 454 33.31 -5.81 -2.08
C LEU A 454 33.45 -5.07 -3.43
N PHE A 455 32.46 -5.20 -4.32
CA PHE A 455 32.44 -4.50 -5.61
C PHE A 455 31.82 -3.09 -5.54
N ASN A 456 31.52 -2.58 -4.34
CA ASN A 456 30.95 -1.24 -4.12
C ASN A 456 29.58 -1.00 -4.80
N ILE A 457 28.85 -2.08 -5.12
CA ILE A 457 27.51 -2.06 -5.73
C ILE A 457 26.50 -1.83 -4.62
N ARG A 458 26.34 -0.57 -4.20
CA ARG A 458 25.48 -0.18 -3.07
C ARG A 458 24.67 1.09 -3.34
N LEU A 459 23.37 1.00 -3.05
CA LEU A 459 22.43 2.11 -3.03
C LEU A 459 21.91 2.47 -1.62
N GLY A 460 22.23 1.67 -0.59
CA GLY A 460 21.88 1.97 0.81
C GLY A 460 22.75 3.06 1.45
N TRP A 461 22.28 3.64 2.56
CA TRP A 461 22.87 4.84 3.17
C TRP A 461 22.93 4.78 4.70
N TRP A 462 24.07 5.15 5.28
CA TRP A 462 24.26 5.20 6.74
C TRP A 462 23.87 6.57 7.32
N LEU A 463 22.90 6.63 8.22
CA LEU A 463 22.55 7.85 8.98
C LEU A 463 22.77 7.65 10.49
N GLY A 464 22.84 8.76 11.24
CA GLY A 464 22.82 8.70 12.70
C GLY A 464 21.51 8.09 13.22
N ASN A 465 21.58 7.20 14.20
CA ASN A 465 20.41 6.52 14.74
C ASN A 465 19.44 7.52 15.42
N PRO A 466 18.14 7.54 15.06
CA PRO A 466 17.18 8.46 15.70
C PRO A 466 16.86 8.10 17.16
N GLY A 467 17.06 6.84 17.56
CA GLY A 467 16.74 6.34 18.89
C GLY A 467 17.75 6.73 19.97
N ARG A 468 17.68 6.06 21.13
CA ARG A 468 18.54 6.35 22.29
C ARG A 468 20.02 6.13 22.00
N ALA A 469 20.37 5.07 21.26
CA ALA A 469 21.75 4.75 20.92
C ALA A 469 22.46 5.80 20.04
N GLY A 470 21.70 6.67 19.36
CA GLY A 470 22.24 7.75 18.53
C GLY A 470 21.97 9.16 19.04
N ALA A 471 21.76 9.35 20.35
CA ALA A 471 21.52 10.66 20.94
C ALA A 471 22.56 11.73 20.53
N ASP A 472 23.83 11.34 20.39
CA ASP A 472 24.95 12.23 20.00
C ASP A 472 25.33 12.14 18.50
N THR A 473 24.58 11.38 17.71
CA THR A 473 24.89 11.08 16.30
C THR A 473 23.73 11.33 15.33
N TYR A 474 22.47 11.41 15.77
CA TYR A 474 21.30 11.62 14.90
C TYR A 474 21.40 12.85 13.99
N ARG A 475 22.17 13.87 14.41
CA ARG A 475 22.45 15.08 13.63
C ARG A 475 23.49 14.92 12.52
N LYS A 476 24.11 13.74 12.37
CA LYS A 476 25.23 13.49 11.43
C LYS A 476 24.75 12.77 10.17
N ALA A 477 25.07 13.34 9.01
CA ALA A 477 24.79 12.77 7.68
C ALA A 477 25.52 11.44 7.36
N SER A 478 26.51 11.04 8.17
CA SER A 478 27.33 9.83 7.97
C SER A 478 28.12 9.47 9.24
N PRO A 479 28.66 8.24 9.34
CA PRO A 479 29.70 7.89 10.30
C PRO A 479 30.96 8.77 10.18
N ASN A 480 31.65 9.00 11.31
CA ASN A 480 32.91 9.76 11.33
C ASN A 480 34.10 8.96 10.79
N VAL A 481 34.11 7.64 11.01
CA VAL A 481 35.11 6.66 10.58
C VAL A 481 34.40 5.57 9.78
N SER A 482 34.91 5.24 8.61
CA SER A 482 34.24 4.39 7.61
C SER A 482 34.47 2.88 7.78
N VAL A 483 35.61 2.47 8.34
CA VAL A 483 36.04 1.05 8.38
C VAL A 483 35.08 0.15 9.17
N GLY A 484 34.65 0.58 10.37
CA GLY A 484 33.73 -0.20 11.21
C GLY A 484 32.37 -0.45 10.54
N PRO A 485 31.66 0.59 10.06
CA PRO A 485 30.42 0.43 9.29
C PRO A 485 30.58 -0.42 8.02
N LEU A 486 31.70 -0.30 7.30
CA LEU A 486 31.93 -1.09 6.07
C LEU A 486 32.07 -2.58 6.38
N LEU A 487 32.76 -2.94 7.47
CA LEU A 487 32.84 -4.32 7.95
C LEU A 487 31.49 -4.83 8.47
N SER A 488 30.73 -4.00 9.21
CA SER A 488 29.40 -4.43 9.69
C SER A 488 28.39 -4.59 8.53
N GLU A 489 28.52 -3.82 7.46
CA GLU A 489 27.76 -4.00 6.21
C GLU A 489 28.15 -5.30 5.50
N ALA A 490 29.45 -5.54 5.28
CA ALA A 490 29.97 -6.72 4.58
C ALA A 490 29.68 -8.06 5.29
N PHE A 491 29.53 -8.05 6.62
CA PHE A 491 29.20 -9.24 7.42
C PHE A 491 27.74 -9.29 7.90
N GLY A 492 26.87 -8.36 7.48
CA GLY A 492 25.45 -8.36 7.86
C GLY A 492 25.18 -8.15 9.36
N LEU A 493 25.99 -7.34 10.04
CA LEU A 493 25.97 -7.11 11.49
C LEU A 493 25.17 -5.85 11.89
N THR A 494 24.23 -5.41 11.06
CA THR A 494 23.43 -4.19 11.28
C THR A 494 22.36 -4.40 12.36
N ASP A 495 22.31 -3.50 13.34
CA ASP A 495 21.37 -3.51 14.46
C ASP A 495 21.11 -2.10 15.02
N SER A 496 19.90 -1.90 15.52
CA SER A 496 19.34 -0.77 16.27
C SER A 496 20.15 -0.30 17.49
N CYS A 497 21.01 -1.14 18.06
CA CYS A 497 21.82 -0.76 19.23
C CYS A 497 23.04 0.12 18.90
N HIS A 498 23.34 0.34 17.62
CA HIS A 498 24.51 1.13 17.20
C HIS A 498 24.20 2.63 17.07
N PRO A 499 25.21 3.54 17.20
CA PRO A 499 25.02 4.98 17.00
C PRO A 499 24.64 5.39 15.57
N TYR A 500 24.75 4.50 14.59
CA TYR A 500 24.38 4.71 13.20
C TYR A 500 23.51 3.55 12.72
N VAL A 501 22.57 3.84 11.83
CA VAL A 501 21.64 2.87 11.22
C VAL A 501 21.84 2.82 9.70
N TYR A 502 21.59 1.65 9.12
CA TYR A 502 21.65 1.43 7.68
C TYR A 502 20.26 1.44 7.07
N LEU A 503 20.03 2.37 6.15
CA LEU A 503 18.76 2.56 5.45
C LEU A 503 18.85 2.09 4.00
N SER A 504 17.79 1.46 3.50
CA SER A 504 17.67 0.99 2.11
C SER A 504 16.24 1.13 1.59
N ASP A 505 15.99 0.60 0.39
CA ASP A 505 14.70 0.66 -0.32
C ASP A 505 13.49 0.34 0.56
N GLY A 506 12.41 1.11 0.42
CA GLY A 506 11.16 0.88 1.15
C GLY A 506 10.57 -0.52 0.92
N GLY A 507 10.72 -1.05 -0.30
CA GLY A 507 10.30 -2.40 -0.70
C GLY A 507 10.99 -3.53 0.06
N HIS A 508 12.18 -3.31 0.64
CA HIS A 508 12.82 -4.29 1.52
C HIS A 508 12.06 -4.52 2.84
N PHE A 509 11.10 -3.65 3.19
CA PHE A 509 10.10 -3.88 4.23
C PHE A 509 8.70 -4.03 3.63
N GLU A 510 8.15 -3.00 2.99
CA GLU A 510 6.78 -2.96 2.47
C GLU A 510 6.69 -1.89 1.37
N ASN A 511 6.41 -2.31 0.13
CA ASN A 511 6.62 -1.49 -1.07
C ASN A 511 5.56 -0.40 -1.29
N LEU A 512 4.30 -0.64 -0.88
CA LEU A 512 3.15 0.22 -1.19
C LEU A 512 3.03 1.42 -0.22
N GLY A 513 3.77 1.41 0.90
CA GLY A 513 3.65 2.41 1.97
C GLY A 513 2.33 2.32 2.76
N LEU A 514 1.51 1.31 2.48
CA LEU A 514 0.20 1.06 3.09
C LEU A 514 0.33 0.85 4.62
N TYR A 515 1.40 0.18 5.06
CA TYR A 515 1.67 -0.10 6.47
C TYR A 515 1.70 1.19 7.31
N GLU A 516 2.42 2.20 6.84
CA GLU A 516 2.58 3.47 7.55
C GLU A 516 1.30 4.32 7.54
N MET A 517 0.45 4.18 6.53
CA MET A 517 -0.87 4.83 6.50
C MET A 517 -1.85 4.18 7.50
N VAL A 518 -1.86 2.85 7.59
CA VAL A 518 -2.68 2.11 8.56
C VAL A 518 -2.18 2.30 10.00
N LEU A 519 -0.87 2.37 10.21
CA LEU A 519 -0.27 2.75 11.50
C LEU A 519 -0.77 4.13 11.98
N ARG A 520 -0.96 5.08 11.06
CA ARG A 520 -1.50 6.44 11.33
C ARG A 520 -3.03 6.51 11.41
N ARG A 521 -3.74 5.38 11.29
CA ARG A 521 -5.22 5.30 11.29
C ARG A 521 -5.89 6.15 10.21
N CYS A 522 -5.26 6.25 9.03
CA CYS A 522 -5.86 6.89 7.87
C CYS A 522 -7.17 6.18 7.50
N HIS A 523 -8.31 6.87 7.63
CA HIS A 523 -9.65 6.30 7.40
C HIS A 523 -9.99 6.14 5.91
N CYS A 524 -9.31 6.85 5.02
CA CYS A 524 -9.26 6.49 3.61
C CYS A 524 -7.80 6.42 3.15
N ILE A 525 -7.50 5.40 2.36
CA ILE A 525 -6.19 5.19 1.73
C ILE A 525 -6.42 4.86 0.25
N LEU A 526 -5.78 5.63 -0.64
CA LEU A 526 -5.65 5.30 -2.05
C LEU A 526 -4.23 4.74 -2.27
N VAL A 527 -4.14 3.48 -2.69
CA VAL A 527 -2.89 2.82 -3.08
C VAL A 527 -2.84 2.74 -4.60
N VAL A 528 -1.70 3.14 -5.17
CA VAL A 528 -1.38 2.94 -6.58
C VAL A 528 -0.19 1.98 -6.64
N ASP A 529 -0.47 0.72 -6.93
CA ASP A 529 0.56 -0.31 -7.06
C ASP A 529 1.10 -0.31 -8.49
N ALA A 530 2.26 0.34 -8.68
CA ALA A 530 3.02 0.33 -9.92
C ALA A 530 4.10 -0.78 -9.98
N GLY A 531 4.04 -1.77 -9.08
CA GLY A 531 4.96 -2.89 -9.05
C GLY A 531 4.75 -3.84 -10.23
N CYS A 532 5.87 -4.37 -10.76
CA CYS A 532 5.88 -5.37 -11.83
C CYS A 532 5.28 -6.70 -11.32
N ASP A 533 4.11 -7.06 -11.84
CA ASP A 533 3.38 -8.29 -11.46
C ASP A 533 2.70 -8.89 -12.70
N PRO A 534 3.46 -9.52 -13.61
CA PRO A 534 2.95 -9.98 -14.90
C PRO A 534 1.91 -11.10 -14.79
N GLN A 535 1.70 -11.69 -13.61
CA GLN A 535 0.69 -12.71 -13.33
C GLN A 535 -0.53 -12.17 -12.57
N LEU A 536 -0.45 -10.97 -11.97
CA LEU A 536 -1.46 -10.43 -11.04
C LEU A 536 -1.64 -11.33 -9.80
N ASN A 537 -0.52 -11.69 -9.17
CA ASN A 537 -0.46 -12.45 -7.92
C ASN A 537 -0.59 -11.55 -6.68
N PHE A 538 -0.41 -10.24 -6.82
CA PHE A 538 -0.53 -9.22 -5.79
C PHE A 538 0.38 -9.44 -4.57
N GLU A 539 1.63 -9.87 -4.79
CA GLU A 539 2.56 -10.24 -3.72
C GLU A 539 2.85 -9.09 -2.75
N ASP A 540 3.11 -7.88 -3.26
CA ASP A 540 3.35 -6.68 -2.43
C ASP A 540 2.17 -6.36 -1.50
N LEU A 541 0.95 -6.40 -2.05
CA LEU A 541 -0.29 -6.18 -1.30
C LEU A 541 -0.53 -7.28 -0.26
N GLY A 542 -0.34 -8.55 -0.65
CA GLY A 542 -0.45 -9.69 0.25
C GLY A 542 0.58 -9.68 1.37
N ASN A 543 1.78 -9.16 1.11
CA ASN A 543 2.84 -8.94 2.08
C ASN A 543 2.45 -7.80 3.05
N ALA A 544 1.99 -6.65 2.53
CA ALA A 544 1.53 -5.51 3.32
C ALA A 544 0.38 -5.88 4.28
N ILE A 545 -0.69 -6.49 3.77
CA ILE A 545 -1.85 -6.95 4.57
C ILE A 545 -1.40 -7.92 5.68
N ARG A 546 -0.50 -8.86 5.35
CA ARG A 546 0.02 -9.85 6.32
C ARG A 546 0.83 -9.19 7.44
N LYS A 547 1.69 -8.20 7.11
CA LYS A 547 2.45 -7.45 8.14
C LYS A 547 1.52 -6.62 9.01
N ILE A 548 0.56 -5.91 8.42
CA ILE A 548 -0.44 -5.10 9.13
C ILE A 548 -1.23 -5.96 10.12
N ARG A 549 -1.71 -7.14 9.69
CA ARG A 549 -2.45 -8.07 10.56
C ARG A 549 -1.60 -8.60 11.71
N ILE A 550 -0.34 -8.98 11.46
CA ILE A 550 0.54 -9.54 12.51
C ILE A 550 1.00 -8.46 13.50
N ASP A 551 1.37 -7.28 13.02
CA ASP A 551 2.05 -6.26 13.82
C ASP A 551 1.08 -5.28 14.50
N LEU A 552 -0.07 -5.01 13.86
CA LEU A 552 -1.06 -4.04 14.33
C LEU A 552 -2.40 -4.67 14.74
N GLY A 553 -2.61 -5.96 14.48
CA GLY A 553 -3.88 -6.67 14.74
C GLY A 553 -5.04 -6.28 13.82
N ILE A 554 -4.82 -5.35 12.90
CA ILE A 554 -5.86 -4.79 12.01
C ILE A 554 -6.01 -5.68 10.78
N ASP A 555 -7.25 -6.05 10.45
CA ASP A 555 -7.54 -6.82 9.26
C ASP A 555 -7.95 -5.94 8.07
N ILE A 556 -7.70 -6.41 6.84
CA ILE A 556 -8.07 -5.72 5.60
C ILE A 556 -8.84 -6.70 4.71
N GLU A 557 -10.11 -6.38 4.47
CA GLU A 557 -11.06 -7.17 3.69
C GLU A 557 -11.15 -6.58 2.28
N LEU A 558 -10.64 -7.28 1.26
CA LEU A 558 -10.51 -6.77 -0.12
C LEU A 558 -10.70 -7.91 -1.14
N ASN A 559 -11.53 -7.70 -2.16
CA ASN A 559 -11.74 -8.66 -3.25
C ASN A 559 -10.97 -8.21 -4.52
N LEU A 560 -10.10 -9.08 -5.05
CA LEU A 560 -9.22 -8.80 -6.18
C LEU A 560 -9.63 -9.51 -7.49
N GLU A 561 -10.68 -10.34 -7.48
CA GLU A 561 -11.05 -11.16 -8.64
C GLU A 561 -11.37 -10.33 -9.89
N GLN A 562 -11.90 -9.11 -9.72
CA GLN A 562 -12.21 -8.20 -10.84
C GLN A 562 -10.97 -7.52 -11.46
N ILE A 563 -9.81 -7.57 -10.79
CA ILE A 563 -8.53 -7.14 -11.37
C ILE A 563 -7.82 -8.34 -12.02
N LYS A 564 -8.01 -9.57 -11.51
CA LYS A 564 -7.44 -10.75 -12.15
C LYS A 564 -7.99 -10.93 -13.56
N ARG A 565 -7.14 -11.45 -14.45
CA ARG A 565 -7.58 -11.95 -15.75
C ARG A 565 -8.23 -13.31 -15.54
N ALA A 566 -9.38 -13.54 -16.16
CA ALA A 566 -9.94 -14.88 -16.28
C ALA A 566 -8.97 -15.80 -17.04
N ALA A 567 -9.16 -17.12 -16.93
CA ALA A 567 -8.42 -18.08 -17.74
C ALA A 567 -8.57 -17.71 -19.24
N ASP A 568 -7.45 -17.73 -19.96
CA ASP A 568 -7.31 -17.35 -21.38
C ASP A 568 -7.63 -15.88 -21.75
N ALA A 569 -8.01 -15.02 -20.80
CA ALA A 569 -8.27 -13.61 -21.05
C ALA A 569 -6.98 -12.78 -21.11
N LYS A 570 -6.86 -11.91 -22.14
CA LYS A 570 -5.77 -10.91 -22.23
C LYS A 570 -6.03 -9.67 -21.39
N THR A 571 -7.29 -9.39 -21.07
CA THR A 571 -7.76 -8.21 -20.35
C THR A 571 -8.36 -8.57 -18.99
N SER A 572 -8.38 -7.60 -18.09
CA SER A 572 -9.03 -7.63 -16.77
C SER A 572 -10.41 -6.97 -16.86
N ASP A 573 -11.32 -7.24 -15.92
CA ASP A 573 -12.62 -6.54 -15.89
C ASP A 573 -12.47 -5.10 -15.36
N ARG A 574 -11.50 -4.85 -14.47
CA ARG A 574 -11.24 -3.56 -13.83
C ARG A 574 -9.76 -3.31 -13.56
N HIS A 575 -9.46 -2.03 -13.31
CA HIS A 575 -8.15 -1.54 -12.85
C HIS A 575 -8.05 -1.34 -11.34
N HIS A 576 -9.11 -1.67 -10.59
CA HIS A 576 -9.20 -1.34 -9.17
C HIS A 576 -10.02 -2.32 -8.35
N ALA A 577 -9.79 -2.29 -7.04
CA ALA A 577 -10.59 -2.94 -6.02
C ALA A 577 -10.83 -1.97 -4.85
N ILE A 578 -11.98 -2.09 -4.17
CA ILE A 578 -12.27 -1.37 -2.93
C ILE A 578 -12.44 -2.38 -1.80
N GLY A 579 -11.79 -2.11 -0.67
CA GLY A 579 -11.81 -2.93 0.53
C GLY A 579 -12.00 -2.10 1.79
N MET A 580 -12.13 -2.81 2.91
CA MET A 580 -12.45 -2.26 4.22
C MET A 580 -11.34 -2.58 5.22
N ILE A 581 -10.86 -1.56 5.92
CA ILE A 581 -9.80 -1.65 6.93
C ILE A 581 -10.47 -1.71 8.30
N ARG A 582 -10.30 -2.82 9.02
CA ARG A 582 -11.09 -3.14 10.21
C ARG A 582 -10.55 -2.52 11.50
N TYR A 583 -10.40 -1.19 11.52
CA TYR A 583 -10.08 -0.43 12.73
C TYR A 583 -11.14 -0.65 13.84
N ASP A 584 -12.40 -0.83 13.45
CA ASP A 584 -13.56 -1.11 14.30
C ASP A 584 -13.43 -2.42 15.12
N LYS A 585 -12.61 -3.38 14.68
CA LYS A 585 -12.34 -4.62 15.41
C LYS A 585 -11.23 -4.48 16.48
N VAL A 586 -10.49 -3.36 16.50
CA VAL A 586 -9.27 -3.20 17.30
C VAL A 586 -9.34 -1.99 18.23
N ASP A 587 -9.76 -0.83 17.71
CA ASP A 587 -9.78 0.43 18.46
C ASP A 587 -11.22 0.74 18.92
N ALA A 588 -11.42 0.94 20.23
CA ALA A 588 -12.75 1.26 20.78
C ALA A 588 -13.29 2.59 20.22
N ASN A 589 -14.53 2.57 19.73
CA ASN A 589 -15.22 3.67 19.05
C ASN A 589 -14.63 4.10 17.68
N ALA A 590 -13.72 3.32 17.08
CA ALA A 590 -13.28 3.59 15.70
C ALA A 590 -14.28 3.11 14.66
N THR A 591 -14.24 3.72 13.47
CA THR A 591 -15.03 3.28 12.31
C THR A 591 -14.15 2.54 11.31
N ALA A 592 -14.73 1.62 10.54
CA ALA A 592 -13.99 0.87 9.52
C ALA A 592 -13.49 1.81 8.40
N GLY A 593 -12.19 1.78 8.13
CA GLY A 593 -11.56 2.55 7.07
C GLY A 593 -11.84 1.98 5.67
N THR A 594 -11.51 2.75 4.64
CA THR A 594 -11.69 2.37 3.23
C THR A 594 -10.34 2.32 2.54
N LEU A 595 -10.04 1.20 1.86
CA LEU A 595 -8.88 1.04 1.00
C LEU A 595 -9.34 1.04 -0.46
N ILE A 596 -8.79 1.93 -1.26
CA ILE A 596 -8.95 1.95 -2.71
C ILE A 596 -7.61 1.52 -3.29
N TYR A 597 -7.58 0.40 -3.99
CA TYR A 597 -6.37 -0.19 -4.54
C TYR A 597 -6.44 -0.15 -6.07
N LEU A 598 -5.48 0.53 -6.71
CA LEU A 598 -5.33 0.60 -8.17
C LEU A 598 -4.13 -0.25 -8.60
N LYS A 599 -4.29 -1.00 -9.69
CA LYS A 599 -3.22 -1.75 -10.37
C LYS A 599 -3.29 -1.42 -11.86
N PRO A 600 -2.18 -1.05 -12.52
CA PRO A 600 -2.10 -1.00 -13.97
C PRO A 600 -2.53 -2.34 -14.56
N SER A 601 -3.58 -2.32 -15.37
CA SER A 601 -4.10 -3.48 -16.09
C SER A 601 -4.71 -2.97 -17.40
N LEU A 602 -5.03 -3.88 -18.32
CA LEU A 602 -5.71 -3.54 -19.56
C LEU A 602 -7.12 -4.14 -19.52
N THR A 603 -8.13 -3.34 -19.83
CA THR A 603 -9.55 -3.73 -19.88
C THR A 603 -10.11 -3.73 -21.31
N GLY A 604 -9.35 -3.22 -22.28
CA GLY A 604 -9.73 -3.15 -23.70
C GLY A 604 -10.45 -1.86 -24.10
N ASN A 605 -10.59 -0.90 -23.18
CA ASN A 605 -11.21 0.41 -23.41
C ASN A 605 -10.19 1.57 -23.42
N GLU A 606 -8.88 1.26 -23.36
CA GLU A 606 -7.79 2.23 -23.28
C GLU A 606 -7.69 3.07 -24.58
N PRO A 607 -7.04 4.24 -24.53
CA PRO A 607 -6.70 5.02 -25.73
C PRO A 607 -5.94 4.21 -26.80
N SER A 608 -6.19 4.48 -28.08
CA SER A 608 -5.70 3.67 -29.20
C SER A 608 -4.17 3.60 -29.32
N ASP A 609 -3.47 4.64 -28.89
CA ASP A 609 -2.01 4.70 -28.75
C ASP A 609 -1.49 3.70 -27.70
N VAL A 610 -2.15 3.61 -26.55
CA VAL A 610 -1.84 2.64 -25.49
C VAL A 610 -2.16 1.20 -25.95
N GLN A 611 -3.26 1.01 -26.69
CA GLN A 611 -3.62 -0.29 -27.25
C GLN A 611 -2.61 -0.78 -28.30
N ASP A 612 -2.16 0.10 -29.21
CA ASP A 612 -1.13 -0.22 -30.20
C ASP A 612 0.23 -0.51 -29.54
N TYR A 613 0.61 0.26 -28.51
CA TYR A 613 1.80 -0.04 -27.73
C TYR A 613 1.71 -1.42 -27.05
N ALA A 614 0.59 -1.73 -26.38
CA ALA A 614 0.37 -3.02 -25.72
C ALA A 614 0.35 -4.20 -26.71
N ALA A 615 -0.20 -4.00 -27.91
CA ALA A 615 -0.20 -5.02 -28.96
C ALA A 615 1.23 -5.37 -29.45
N ARG A 616 2.15 -4.40 -29.39
CA ARG A 616 3.57 -4.56 -29.75
C ARG A 616 4.46 -5.03 -28.59
N HIS A 617 4.04 -4.83 -27.34
CA HIS A 617 4.82 -5.14 -26.13
C HIS A 617 4.03 -6.03 -25.14
N PRO A 618 4.08 -7.37 -25.28
CA PRO A 618 3.24 -8.30 -24.49
C PRO A 618 3.47 -8.28 -22.97
N SER A 619 4.58 -7.69 -22.51
CA SER A 619 4.91 -7.49 -21.10
C SER A 619 4.25 -6.26 -20.48
N PHE A 620 3.77 -5.30 -21.29
CA PHE A 620 3.09 -4.10 -20.81
C PHE A 620 1.72 -4.45 -20.17
N PRO A 621 1.32 -3.88 -19.02
CA PRO A 621 1.97 -2.81 -18.24
C PRO A 621 2.79 -3.34 -17.04
N HIS A 622 3.42 -4.50 -17.17
CA HIS A 622 4.25 -5.15 -16.13
C HIS A 622 5.63 -5.50 -16.67
N GLU A 623 6.28 -4.54 -17.31
CA GLU A 623 7.64 -4.72 -17.82
C GLU A 623 8.65 -4.86 -16.68
N PRO A 624 9.75 -5.62 -16.89
CA PRO A 624 10.66 -5.97 -15.81
C PRO A 624 11.49 -4.76 -15.37
N THR A 625 11.59 -4.55 -14.05
CA THR A 625 12.34 -3.45 -13.41
C THR A 625 13.88 -3.51 -13.61
N SER A 626 14.36 -4.53 -14.33
CA SER A 626 15.73 -4.57 -14.87
C SER A 626 15.95 -3.54 -15.98
N ASP A 627 14.89 -3.15 -16.70
CA ASP A 627 14.95 -1.97 -17.57
C ASP A 627 14.61 -0.71 -16.76
N GLN A 628 15.49 0.28 -16.85
CA GLN A 628 15.41 1.56 -16.14
C GLN A 628 15.66 2.74 -17.09
N PHE A 629 15.50 2.53 -18.39
CA PHE A 629 15.79 3.49 -19.45
C PHE A 629 14.66 3.52 -20.48
N PHE A 630 13.46 3.89 -20.02
CA PHE A 630 12.30 4.01 -20.90
C PHE A 630 12.56 4.97 -22.06
N ASP A 631 12.11 4.58 -23.25
CA ASP A 631 11.99 5.49 -24.37
C ASP A 631 10.73 6.37 -24.24
N GLU A 632 10.57 7.32 -25.18
CA GLU A 632 9.46 8.27 -25.19
C GLU A 632 8.10 7.58 -25.30
N ALA A 633 7.99 6.55 -26.14
CA ALA A 633 6.73 5.84 -26.39
C ALA A 633 6.32 4.99 -25.17
N GLN A 634 7.28 4.34 -24.52
CA GLN A 634 7.05 3.59 -23.29
C GLN A 634 6.62 4.51 -22.15
N PHE A 635 7.36 5.59 -21.90
CA PHE A 635 7.03 6.55 -20.84
C PHE A 635 5.64 7.18 -21.04
N GLU A 636 5.33 7.65 -22.25
CA GLU A 636 4.02 8.22 -22.55
C GLU A 636 2.90 7.18 -22.44
N SER A 637 3.12 5.93 -22.85
CA SER A 637 2.13 4.86 -22.71
C SER A 637 1.79 4.56 -21.24
N TYR A 638 2.79 4.52 -20.34
CA TYR A 638 2.53 4.40 -18.89
C TYR A 638 1.83 5.64 -18.32
N ARG A 639 2.26 6.85 -18.72
CA ARG A 639 1.62 8.10 -18.29
C ARG A 639 0.14 8.14 -18.69
N ARG A 640 -0.15 7.80 -19.95
CA ARG A 640 -1.49 7.81 -20.54
C ARG A 640 -2.38 6.70 -19.97
N LEU A 641 -1.86 5.50 -19.73
CA LEU A 641 -2.57 4.43 -19.03
C LEU A 641 -2.91 4.84 -17.59
N GLY A 642 -1.96 5.39 -16.84
CA GLY A 642 -2.19 5.88 -15.47
C GLY A 642 -3.26 6.98 -15.42
N GLU A 643 -3.23 7.91 -16.38
CA GLU A 643 -4.24 8.95 -16.54
C GLU A 643 -5.64 8.36 -16.83
N HIS A 644 -5.73 7.41 -17.76
CA HIS A 644 -6.96 6.70 -18.11
C HIS A 644 -7.58 5.97 -16.91
N ILE A 645 -6.76 5.20 -16.18
CA ILE A 645 -7.18 4.50 -14.95
C ILE A 645 -7.71 5.50 -13.91
N ALA A 646 -6.96 6.57 -13.64
CA ALA A 646 -7.37 7.58 -12.68
C ALA A 646 -8.68 8.27 -13.10
N GLN A 647 -8.83 8.63 -14.38
CA GLN A 647 -10.07 9.21 -14.90
C GLN A 647 -11.24 8.25 -14.77
N GLN A 648 -11.11 6.97 -15.18
CA GLN A 648 -12.18 5.99 -15.09
C GLN A 648 -12.63 5.73 -13.65
N VAL A 649 -11.69 5.55 -12.71
CA VAL A 649 -12.02 5.21 -11.31
C VAL A 649 -12.57 6.42 -10.56
N LEU A 650 -12.01 7.62 -10.75
CA LEU A 650 -12.37 8.83 -10.00
C LEU A 650 -13.58 9.59 -10.59
N ARG A 651 -13.98 9.32 -11.84
CA ARG A 651 -15.12 9.95 -12.54
C ARG A 651 -16.42 10.08 -11.71
N PRO A 652 -16.86 9.07 -10.92
CA PRO A 652 -18.09 9.18 -10.12
C PRO A 652 -18.06 10.30 -9.05
N ALA A 653 -16.87 10.75 -8.65
CA ALA A 653 -16.68 11.73 -7.59
C ALA A 653 -16.20 13.11 -8.09
N ILE A 654 -15.53 13.19 -9.24
CA ILE A 654 -15.02 14.45 -9.82
C ILE A 654 -16.13 15.47 -10.15
N GLN A 655 -17.39 15.04 -10.26
CA GLN A 655 -18.52 15.91 -10.65
C GLN A 655 -18.99 16.93 -9.58
N ARG A 656 -18.36 17.04 -8.40
CA ARG A 656 -18.68 18.09 -7.41
C ARG A 656 -17.48 18.99 -7.18
N SER A 657 -17.66 20.29 -7.37
CA SER A 657 -16.61 21.31 -7.47
C SER A 657 -15.69 21.45 -6.24
N GLU A 658 -16.16 21.03 -5.06
CA GLU A 658 -15.38 21.02 -3.83
C GLU A 658 -15.67 19.72 -3.08
N GLN A 659 -14.68 18.82 -3.02
CA GLN A 659 -14.73 17.64 -2.15
C GLN A 659 -13.46 17.56 -1.31
N ASP A 660 -13.65 17.43 0.01
CA ASP A 660 -12.63 16.83 0.87
C ASP A 660 -12.35 15.38 0.42
N PHE A 661 -11.13 14.90 0.64
CA PHE A 661 -10.71 13.54 0.27
C PHE A 661 -11.58 12.47 0.94
N SER A 662 -12.10 12.75 2.15
CA SER A 662 -13.08 11.89 2.82
C SER A 662 -14.38 11.72 2.00
N SER A 663 -14.92 12.82 1.45
CA SER A 663 -16.12 12.81 0.61
C SER A 663 -15.89 12.07 -0.72
N LEU A 664 -14.71 12.25 -1.32
CA LEU A 664 -14.25 11.50 -2.49
C LEU A 664 -14.28 9.99 -2.21
N CYS A 665 -13.66 9.57 -1.10
CA CYS A 665 -13.64 8.17 -0.72
C CYS A 665 -15.02 7.60 -0.39
N HIS A 666 -15.90 8.37 0.26
CA HIS A 666 -17.28 7.94 0.51
C HIS A 666 -18.06 7.77 -0.81
N ALA A 667 -17.94 8.72 -1.74
CA ALA A 667 -18.57 8.62 -3.06
C ALA A 667 -18.06 7.39 -3.84
N LEU A 668 -16.75 7.19 -3.91
CA LEU A 668 -16.14 6.02 -4.56
C LEU A 668 -16.55 4.72 -3.89
N ARG A 669 -16.53 4.65 -2.57
CA ARG A 669 -17.03 3.51 -1.80
C ARG A 669 -18.48 3.21 -2.14
N SER A 670 -19.36 4.23 -2.14
CA SER A 670 -20.79 4.04 -2.42
C SER A 670 -21.10 3.58 -3.85
N TYR A 671 -20.25 3.93 -4.82
CA TYR A 671 -20.41 3.60 -6.23
C TYR A 671 -19.78 2.26 -6.62
N TRP A 672 -18.61 1.94 -6.04
CA TRP A 672 -17.80 0.78 -6.42
C TRP A 672 -17.84 -0.39 -5.43
N LEU A 673 -18.43 -0.25 -4.22
CA LEU A 673 -18.62 -1.42 -3.33
C LEU A 673 -19.35 -2.51 -4.11
N THR A 674 -18.75 -3.70 -4.12
CA THR A 674 -19.06 -4.75 -5.06
C THR A 674 -20.56 -5.06 -5.11
N THR A 675 -21.20 -4.69 -6.22
CA THR A 675 -22.38 -5.41 -6.70
C THR A 675 -21.92 -6.85 -7.00
N PRO A 676 -22.43 -7.88 -6.31
CA PRO A 676 -22.11 -9.26 -6.60
C PRO A 676 -22.41 -9.60 -8.08
N PRO A 677 -21.63 -10.49 -8.72
CA PRO A 677 -21.96 -10.98 -10.05
C PRO A 677 -23.38 -11.58 -10.07
N GLY A 678 -24.14 -11.31 -11.14
CA GLY A 678 -25.55 -11.72 -11.26
C GLY A 678 -26.57 -10.79 -10.58
N MET A 679 -26.22 -10.01 -9.54
CA MET A 679 -27.21 -9.21 -8.77
C MET A 679 -28.03 -8.24 -9.65
N ARG A 680 -27.46 -7.67 -10.72
CA ARG A 680 -28.22 -6.79 -11.65
C ARG A 680 -29.23 -7.54 -12.52
N GLU A 681 -28.95 -8.80 -12.84
CA GLU A 681 -29.83 -9.66 -13.63
C GLU A 681 -30.96 -10.16 -12.74
N SER A 682 -30.64 -10.62 -11.53
CA SER A 682 -31.60 -10.97 -10.48
C SER A 682 -32.52 -9.79 -10.12
N PHE A 683 -31.98 -8.57 -10.02
CA PHE A 683 -32.79 -7.36 -9.71
C PHE A 683 -33.88 -7.09 -10.75
N LEU A 684 -33.67 -7.44 -12.03
CA LEU A 684 -34.67 -7.19 -13.08
C LEU A 684 -35.87 -8.14 -12.98
N GLY A 685 -35.65 -9.42 -12.63
CA GLY A 685 -36.71 -10.42 -12.51
C GLY A 685 -37.78 -10.06 -11.48
N GLU A 686 -37.36 -9.63 -10.29
CA GLU A 686 -38.26 -9.33 -9.16
C GLU A 686 -39.14 -8.08 -9.38
N THR A 687 -38.88 -7.27 -10.42
CA THR A 687 -39.66 -6.04 -10.67
C THR A 687 -41.00 -6.25 -11.36
N ASP A 688 -41.26 -7.43 -11.93
CA ASP A 688 -42.58 -7.74 -12.52
C ASP A 688 -43.58 -8.19 -11.45
N ASP A 689 -43.17 -9.04 -10.50
CA ASP A 689 -44.01 -9.43 -9.35
C ASP A 689 -44.46 -8.21 -8.52
N LEU A 690 -43.58 -7.22 -8.36
CA LEU A 690 -43.92 -5.95 -7.71
C LEU A 690 -45.02 -5.16 -8.45
N LYS A 691 -44.99 -5.13 -9.79
CA LYS A 691 -46.03 -4.42 -10.59
C LYS A 691 -47.40 -5.04 -10.40
N ASP A 692 -47.48 -6.36 -10.32
CA ASP A 692 -48.75 -7.07 -10.13
C ASP A 692 -49.29 -6.88 -8.71
N LEU A 693 -48.41 -6.75 -7.71
CA LEU A 693 -48.79 -6.41 -6.34
C LEU A 693 -49.26 -4.95 -6.22
N GLU A 694 -48.59 -4.00 -6.88
CA GLU A 694 -49.05 -2.60 -6.95
C GLU A 694 -50.38 -2.46 -7.72
N ARG A 695 -50.60 -3.24 -8.78
CA ARG A 695 -51.90 -3.31 -9.47
C ARG A 695 -52.99 -3.80 -8.53
N LEU A 696 -52.73 -4.87 -7.76
CA LEU A 696 -53.68 -5.43 -6.80
C LEU A 696 -54.09 -4.40 -5.74
N LEU A 697 -53.11 -3.71 -5.12
CA LEU A 697 -53.38 -2.66 -4.13
C LEU A 697 -54.18 -1.47 -4.69
N ARG A 698 -53.95 -1.11 -5.96
CA ARG A 698 -54.63 0.00 -6.64
C ARG A 698 -56.04 -0.33 -7.11
N ASP A 699 -56.24 -1.54 -7.66
CA ASP A 699 -57.46 -1.92 -8.38
C ASP A 699 -58.49 -2.63 -7.49
N ASP A 700 -58.09 -3.18 -6.33
CA ASP A 700 -59.00 -3.82 -5.38
C ASP A 700 -59.51 -2.84 -4.30
N PRO A 701 -60.81 -2.47 -4.30
CA PRO A 701 -61.37 -1.55 -3.31
C PRO A 701 -61.33 -2.09 -1.87
N ASP A 702 -61.29 -3.41 -1.68
CA ASP A 702 -61.22 -4.03 -0.34
C ASP A 702 -59.85 -3.81 0.32
N LEU A 703 -58.82 -3.45 -0.46
CA LEU A 703 -57.47 -3.15 0.01
C LEU A 703 -57.22 -1.66 0.24
N LEU A 704 -58.13 -0.76 -0.13
CA LEU A 704 -57.92 0.71 -0.06
C LEU A 704 -57.49 1.18 1.34
N ARG A 705 -58.06 0.62 2.41
CA ARG A 705 -57.65 0.96 3.78
C ARG A 705 -56.22 0.50 4.10
N TYR A 706 -55.80 -0.64 3.56
CA TYR A 706 -54.46 -1.16 3.74
C TYR A 706 -53.42 -0.39 2.90
N ASP A 707 -53.79 0.03 1.69
CA ASP A 707 -52.97 0.91 0.85
C ASP A 707 -52.70 2.26 1.53
N LEU A 708 -53.71 2.85 2.19
CA LEU A 708 -53.56 4.06 3.02
C LEU A 708 -52.68 3.86 4.28
N GLU A 709 -52.51 2.64 4.78
CA GLU A 709 -51.55 2.32 5.85
C GLU A 709 -50.10 2.23 5.33
N ILE A 710 -49.89 1.79 4.08
CA ILE A 710 -48.58 1.72 3.41
C ILE A 710 -48.14 3.11 2.89
N TYR A 711 -49.10 3.89 2.39
CA TYR A 711 -48.92 5.21 1.79
C TYR A 711 -49.78 6.27 2.51
N PRO A 712 -49.45 6.63 3.76
CA PRO A 712 -50.16 7.69 4.48
C PRO A 712 -50.09 9.07 3.77
N GLU A 713 -49.15 9.25 2.84
CA GLU A 713 -49.10 10.41 1.94
C GLU A 713 -50.37 10.56 1.08
N LEU A 714 -51.05 9.47 0.72
CA LEU A 714 -52.29 9.54 -0.07
C LEU A 714 -53.40 10.31 0.67
N ARG A 715 -53.47 10.15 1.99
CA ARG A 715 -54.39 10.89 2.86
C ARG A 715 -54.04 12.38 2.91
N SER A 716 -52.75 12.73 3.03
CA SER A 716 -52.32 14.13 3.20
C SER A 716 -52.24 14.93 1.89
N VAL A 717 -51.96 14.27 0.76
CA VAL A 717 -51.79 14.90 -0.56
C VAL A 717 -53.09 14.90 -1.37
N PHE A 718 -53.87 13.80 -1.32
CA PHE A 718 -55.10 13.65 -2.12
C PHE A 718 -56.39 13.69 -1.31
N GLY A 719 -56.31 13.87 0.02
CA GLY A 719 -57.48 14.10 0.88
C GLY A 719 -58.40 12.88 1.08
N ILE A 720 -57.88 11.67 0.85
CA ILE A 720 -58.65 10.43 0.98
C ILE A 720 -58.85 10.10 2.47
N ASP A 721 -60.09 10.14 2.95
CA ASP A 721 -60.41 9.90 4.37
C ASP A 721 -60.83 8.43 4.63
N PRO A 722 -60.08 7.64 5.43
CA PRO A 722 -60.38 6.24 5.68
C PRO A 722 -61.56 5.98 6.64
N GLY A 723 -62.21 7.03 7.16
CA GLY A 723 -63.06 7.00 8.36
C GLY A 723 -64.29 6.09 8.37
N ALA A 724 -64.66 5.45 7.25
CA ALA A 724 -65.81 4.55 7.15
C ALA A 724 -65.51 3.21 6.45
N ILE A 725 -64.25 2.93 6.08
CA ILE A 725 -63.90 1.74 5.31
C ILE A 725 -63.59 0.57 6.24
N GLU A 726 -64.41 -0.48 6.20
CA GLU A 726 -64.11 -1.75 6.88
C GLU A 726 -62.88 -2.40 6.25
N VAL A 727 -62.00 -2.95 7.09
CA VAL A 727 -60.90 -3.80 6.60
C VAL A 727 -61.51 -5.13 6.16
N ASN A 728 -61.29 -5.59 4.92
CA ASN A 728 -61.48 -7.00 4.58
C ASN A 728 -60.24 -7.78 5.08
N PRO A 729 -60.29 -8.47 6.23
CA PRO A 729 -59.10 -9.11 6.80
C PRO A 729 -58.59 -10.25 5.93
N ARG A 730 -59.45 -10.84 5.09
CA ARG A 730 -59.08 -11.96 4.22
C ARG A 730 -58.30 -11.48 2.99
N ALA A 731 -58.76 -10.41 2.34
CA ALA A 731 -58.03 -9.81 1.22
C ALA A 731 -56.65 -9.30 1.68
N ALA A 732 -56.61 -8.58 2.80
CA ALA A 732 -55.38 -8.08 3.39
C ALA A 732 -54.40 -9.19 3.81
N LEU A 733 -54.88 -10.29 4.41
CA LEU A 733 -54.05 -11.45 4.77
C LEU A 733 -53.35 -12.06 3.54
N HIS A 734 -54.08 -12.29 2.45
CA HIS A 734 -53.51 -12.86 1.23
C HIS A 734 -52.53 -11.90 0.54
N THR A 735 -52.81 -10.60 0.58
CA THR A 735 -51.88 -9.57 0.05
C THR A 735 -50.60 -9.48 0.88
N CYS A 736 -50.69 -9.53 2.22
CA CYS A 736 -49.51 -9.60 3.10
C CYS A 736 -48.67 -10.86 2.80
N ASN A 737 -49.30 -12.01 2.53
CA ASN A 737 -48.58 -13.23 2.16
C ASN A 737 -47.82 -13.09 0.83
N LEU A 738 -48.41 -12.45 -0.19
CA LEU A 738 -47.71 -12.15 -1.45
C LEU A 738 -46.53 -11.19 -1.22
N GLN A 739 -46.71 -10.17 -0.38
CA GLN A 739 -45.62 -9.24 -0.03
C GLN A 739 -44.48 -9.95 0.69
N ILE A 740 -44.76 -10.79 1.69
CA ILE A 740 -43.72 -11.54 2.41
C ILE A 740 -43.01 -12.54 1.47
N GLN A 741 -43.73 -13.14 0.53
CA GLN A 741 -43.14 -14.01 -0.49
C GLN A 741 -42.15 -13.25 -1.37
N LEU A 742 -42.53 -12.08 -1.90
CA LEU A 742 -41.63 -11.21 -2.66
C LEU A 742 -40.45 -10.72 -1.79
N MET A 743 -40.68 -10.44 -0.50
CA MET A 743 -39.59 -10.11 0.43
C MET A 743 -38.57 -11.24 0.59
N GLU A 744 -39.00 -12.51 0.68
CA GLU A 744 -38.09 -13.65 0.75
C GLU A 744 -37.38 -13.91 -0.60
N GLN A 745 -38.11 -13.81 -1.72
CA GLN A 745 -37.53 -13.95 -3.07
C GLN A 745 -36.40 -12.94 -3.29
N VAL A 746 -36.65 -11.66 -3.03
CA VAL A 746 -35.63 -10.60 -3.11
C VAL A 746 -34.50 -10.83 -2.09
N TYR A 747 -34.82 -11.23 -0.84
CA TYR A 747 -33.80 -11.55 0.17
C TYR A 747 -32.80 -12.62 -0.32
N LEU A 748 -33.28 -13.65 -0.99
CA LEU A 748 -32.44 -14.68 -1.61
C LEU A 748 -31.74 -14.16 -2.88
N ALA A 749 -32.48 -13.55 -3.80
CA ALA A 749 -32.03 -13.15 -5.13
C ALA A 749 -30.92 -12.08 -5.12
N VAL A 750 -30.92 -11.17 -4.14
CA VAL A 750 -29.87 -10.15 -3.97
C VAL A 750 -29.08 -10.31 -2.66
N ASN A 751 -29.17 -11.48 -2.00
CA ASN A 751 -28.46 -11.83 -0.75
C ASN A 751 -28.51 -10.68 0.28
N LEU A 752 -29.72 -10.31 0.71
CA LEU A 752 -29.91 -9.15 1.61
C LEU A 752 -29.26 -9.33 2.98
N GLU A 753 -29.07 -10.57 3.45
CA GLU A 753 -28.34 -10.88 4.69
C GLU A 753 -26.99 -10.12 4.75
N GLU A 754 -26.22 -10.17 3.66
CA GLU A 754 -24.94 -9.47 3.54
C GLU A 754 -25.08 -8.06 2.93
N PHE A 755 -25.98 -7.88 1.94
CA PHE A 755 -26.03 -6.69 1.09
C PHE A 755 -27.22 -5.74 1.29
N HIS A 756 -27.96 -5.82 2.41
CA HIS A 756 -29.09 -4.91 2.69
C HIS A 756 -28.73 -3.42 2.70
N ASN A 757 -27.50 -3.06 3.08
CA ASN A 757 -27.00 -1.68 3.05
C ASN A 757 -26.43 -1.25 1.69
N HIS A 758 -26.47 -2.10 0.65
CA HIS A 758 -25.99 -1.76 -0.69
C HIS A 758 -26.88 -0.70 -1.36
N ALA A 759 -26.28 0.20 -2.13
CA ALA A 759 -26.98 1.32 -2.75
C ALA A 759 -28.13 0.90 -3.68
N LEU A 760 -27.98 -0.22 -4.40
CA LEU A 760 -29.03 -0.78 -5.26
C LEU A 760 -30.23 -1.30 -4.46
N ASN A 761 -29.96 -1.89 -3.28
CA ASN A 761 -30.98 -2.50 -2.43
C ASN A 761 -31.74 -1.49 -1.56
N ARG A 762 -31.34 -0.21 -1.59
CA ARG A 762 -32.02 0.88 -0.86
C ARG A 762 -33.51 1.01 -1.24
N GLY A 763 -33.86 0.76 -2.49
CA GLY A 763 -35.25 0.75 -2.96
C GLY A 763 -36.07 -0.33 -2.24
N TRP A 764 -35.66 -1.58 -2.38
CA TRP A 764 -36.27 -2.74 -1.72
C TRP A 764 -36.36 -2.58 -0.20
N MET A 765 -35.25 -2.20 0.46
CA MET A 765 -35.25 -2.02 1.92
C MET A 765 -36.18 -0.90 2.41
N ASN A 766 -36.42 0.14 1.60
CA ASN A 766 -37.38 1.19 1.94
C ASN A 766 -38.82 0.76 1.68
N LEU A 767 -39.08 0.01 0.60
CA LEU A 767 -40.38 -0.57 0.30
C LEU A 767 -40.80 -1.56 1.41
N PHE A 768 -39.89 -2.46 1.82
CA PHE A 768 -40.13 -3.40 2.89
C PHE A 768 -40.44 -2.67 4.20
N ARG A 769 -39.65 -1.65 4.58
CA ARG A 769 -39.94 -0.84 5.78
C ARG A 769 -41.30 -0.14 5.74
N ARG A 770 -41.82 0.22 4.56
CA ARG A 770 -43.21 0.72 4.44
C ARG A 770 -44.21 -0.38 4.76
N TRP A 771 -44.12 -1.54 4.10
CA TRP A 771 -45.00 -2.68 4.37
C TRP A 771 -44.95 -3.10 5.85
N THR A 772 -43.75 -3.24 6.44
CA THR A 772 -43.58 -3.63 7.86
C THR A 772 -43.91 -2.53 8.87
N SER A 773 -44.23 -1.32 8.42
CA SER A 773 -44.76 -0.24 9.26
C SER A 773 -46.28 -0.21 9.32
N ALA A 774 -46.99 -0.82 8.37
CA ALA A 774 -48.45 -0.89 8.36
C ALA A 774 -48.99 -1.76 9.52
N GLU A 775 -50.06 -1.30 10.19
CA GLU A 775 -50.67 -2.00 11.32
C GLU A 775 -51.20 -3.38 10.88
N THR A 776 -51.87 -3.42 9.72
CA THR A 776 -52.44 -4.66 9.17
C THR A 776 -51.38 -5.69 8.80
N PHE A 777 -50.19 -5.28 8.33
CA PHE A 777 -49.09 -6.21 8.07
C PHE A 777 -48.56 -6.80 9.38
N ARG A 778 -48.33 -5.95 10.41
CA ARG A 778 -47.88 -6.39 11.74
C ARG A 778 -48.88 -7.34 12.41
N LEU A 779 -50.18 -7.12 12.19
CA LEU A 779 -51.24 -7.99 12.70
C LEU A 779 -51.16 -9.41 12.12
N PHE A 780 -50.84 -9.56 10.83
CA PHE A 780 -50.78 -10.87 10.16
C PHE A 780 -49.40 -11.53 10.18
N TRP A 781 -48.32 -10.77 10.40
CA TRP A 781 -46.95 -11.30 10.45
C TRP A 781 -46.77 -12.54 11.35
N PRO A 782 -47.27 -12.59 12.60
CA PRO A 782 -47.15 -13.77 13.46
C PRO A 782 -47.77 -15.04 12.84
N THR A 783 -48.86 -14.90 12.09
CA THR A 783 -49.58 -16.01 11.45
C THR A 783 -48.86 -16.52 10.20
N LEU A 784 -48.19 -15.63 9.47
CA LEU A 784 -47.57 -15.93 8.17
C LEU A 784 -46.08 -16.28 8.27
N CYS A 785 -45.33 -15.72 9.22
CA CYS A 785 -43.87 -15.88 9.32
C CYS A 785 -43.40 -17.34 9.42
N GLY A 786 -44.21 -18.25 9.98
CA GLY A 786 -43.93 -19.68 10.05
C GLY A 786 -43.92 -20.42 8.70
N MET A 787 -44.33 -19.76 7.61
CA MET A 787 -44.30 -20.30 6.25
C MET A 787 -42.96 -20.07 5.52
N TYR A 788 -42.08 -19.23 6.07
CA TYR A 788 -40.85 -18.75 5.42
C TYR A 788 -39.58 -19.24 6.14
N SER A 789 -38.42 -19.06 5.52
CA SER A 789 -37.14 -19.57 6.05
C SER A 789 -36.71 -18.87 7.34
N GLN A 790 -36.10 -19.63 8.26
CA GLN A 790 -35.67 -19.10 9.56
C GLN A 790 -34.60 -17.99 9.44
N GLN A 791 -33.84 -17.98 8.35
CA GLN A 791 -32.85 -16.91 8.10
C GLN A 791 -33.56 -15.61 7.74
N PHE A 792 -34.47 -15.63 6.77
CA PHE A 792 -35.29 -14.49 6.39
C PHE A 792 -36.12 -13.93 7.57
N VAL A 793 -36.73 -14.81 8.40
CA VAL A 793 -37.48 -14.36 9.58
C VAL A 793 -36.57 -13.61 10.57
N ARG A 794 -35.34 -14.08 10.82
CA ARG A 794 -34.36 -13.36 11.67
C ARG A 794 -33.91 -12.03 11.05
N PHE A 795 -33.71 -11.99 9.74
CA PHE A 795 -33.41 -10.76 9.01
C PHE A 795 -34.54 -9.73 9.18
N ALA A 796 -35.80 -10.16 9.05
CA ALA A 796 -36.98 -9.33 9.26
C ALA A 796 -37.11 -8.83 10.72
N GLU A 797 -36.85 -9.68 11.71
CA GLU A 797 -36.76 -9.28 13.13
C GLU A 797 -35.68 -8.21 13.34
N GLN A 798 -34.47 -8.41 12.82
CA GLN A 798 -33.30 -7.55 13.07
C GLN A 798 -33.27 -6.24 12.28
N HIS A 799 -33.80 -6.20 11.06
CA HIS A 799 -33.60 -5.08 10.13
C HIS A 799 -34.90 -4.41 9.65
N LEU A 800 -36.06 -5.04 9.89
CA LEU A 800 -37.38 -4.52 9.53
C LEU A 800 -38.32 -4.35 10.76
N ASN A 801 -37.80 -4.60 11.96
CA ASN A 801 -38.52 -4.48 13.25
C ASN A 801 -39.82 -5.32 13.31
N LEU A 802 -39.77 -6.56 12.79
CA LEU A 802 -40.89 -7.50 12.77
C LEU A 802 -40.75 -8.58 13.85
N SER A 803 -40.85 -8.19 15.12
CA SER A 803 -40.86 -9.16 16.22
C SER A 803 -42.26 -9.74 16.44
N ILE A 804 -42.32 -11.05 16.71
CA ILE A 804 -43.55 -11.75 17.13
C ILE A 804 -43.95 -11.34 18.57
N ASP A 805 -43.01 -10.78 19.33
CA ASP A 805 -43.09 -10.52 20.78
C ASP A 805 -44.08 -9.41 21.15
N GLU A 806 -44.39 -8.51 20.21
CA GLU A 806 -45.35 -7.41 20.41
C GLU A 806 -46.82 -7.88 20.33
N VAL A 807 -47.08 -9.07 19.77
CA VAL A 807 -48.44 -9.54 19.40
C VAL A 807 -48.87 -10.80 20.16
N VAL A 808 -47.92 -11.62 20.63
CA VAL A 808 -48.20 -12.85 21.37
C VAL A 808 -48.24 -12.59 22.88
N VAL A 809 -49.38 -12.89 23.51
CA VAL A 809 -49.56 -12.73 24.95
C VAL A 809 -49.29 -14.06 25.66
N LEU A 810 -48.49 -14.03 26.73
CA LEU A 810 -48.24 -15.16 27.62
C LEU A 810 -49.08 -15.00 28.88
N GLU A 811 -49.95 -15.97 29.16
CA GLU A 811 -50.91 -15.93 30.27
C GLU A 811 -50.96 -17.28 31.01
N ALA A 812 -51.48 -17.27 32.24
CA ALA A 812 -51.78 -18.48 33.01
C ALA A 812 -53.19 -18.98 32.68
N MET A 813 -53.35 -20.30 32.48
CA MET A 813 -54.65 -20.87 32.08
C MET A 813 -55.70 -20.75 33.18
N GLY A 814 -56.88 -20.25 32.81
CA GLY A 814 -58.12 -20.30 33.60
C GLY A 814 -58.85 -21.65 33.54
N PRO A 815 -60.02 -21.78 34.20
CA PRO A 815 -60.77 -23.03 34.28
C PRO A 815 -61.49 -23.45 32.97
N THR A 816 -60.76 -24.19 32.12
CA THR A 816 -61.24 -25.30 31.27
C THR A 816 -62.51 -25.12 30.41
N SER A 817 -62.80 -23.93 29.86
CA SER A 817 -63.86 -23.75 28.84
C SER A 817 -63.34 -23.55 27.40
N ASP A 818 -62.04 -23.32 27.21
CA ASP A 818 -61.48 -22.74 25.98
C ASP A 818 -60.30 -23.56 25.39
N LEU A 819 -60.41 -24.89 25.40
CA LEU A 819 -59.40 -25.82 24.86
C LEU A 819 -59.88 -26.61 23.64
N SER A 820 -61.02 -26.26 23.05
CA SER A 820 -61.65 -27.03 21.97
C SER A 820 -60.82 -27.06 20.67
N SER A 821 -60.19 -25.94 20.29
CA SER A 821 -59.28 -25.89 19.13
C SER A 821 -58.02 -26.73 19.36
N LEU A 822 -57.45 -26.66 20.57
CA LEU A 822 -56.29 -27.45 20.99
C LEU A 822 -56.59 -28.96 20.94
N VAL A 823 -57.71 -29.41 21.52
CA VAL A 823 -58.08 -30.83 21.55
C VAL A 823 -58.16 -31.44 20.16
N ARG A 824 -58.80 -30.74 19.21
CA ARG A 824 -58.89 -31.20 17.82
C ARG A 824 -57.51 -31.36 17.20
N ASP A 825 -56.67 -30.35 17.30
CA ASP A 825 -55.38 -30.33 16.61
C ASP A 825 -54.38 -31.32 17.25
N LEU A 826 -54.47 -31.55 18.57
CA LEU A 826 -53.76 -32.62 19.28
C LEU A 826 -54.23 -34.01 18.87
N SER A 827 -55.54 -34.24 18.71
CA SER A 827 -56.05 -35.54 18.26
C SER A 827 -55.57 -35.91 16.86
N ILE A 828 -55.35 -34.91 15.99
CA ILE A 828 -54.80 -35.11 14.65
C ILE A 828 -53.29 -35.38 14.71
N GLU A 829 -52.52 -34.63 15.51
CA GLU A 829 -51.05 -34.80 15.57
C GLU A 829 -50.62 -36.09 16.28
N TRP A 830 -51.38 -36.53 17.29
CA TRP A 830 -51.03 -37.66 18.17
C TRP A 830 -51.96 -38.87 18.02
N ASP A 831 -52.68 -39.00 16.90
CA ASP A 831 -53.52 -40.17 16.55
C ASP A 831 -52.75 -41.51 16.68
N SER A 832 -51.44 -41.50 16.38
CA SER A 832 -50.56 -42.66 16.52
C SER A 832 -50.10 -42.98 17.96
N VAL A 833 -50.37 -42.10 18.94
CA VAL A 833 -49.98 -42.25 20.36
C VAL A 833 -51.07 -41.65 21.28
N PRO A 834 -52.30 -42.19 21.28
CA PRO A 834 -53.45 -41.59 21.97
C PRO A 834 -53.24 -41.44 23.49
N ASP A 835 -52.57 -42.40 24.13
CA ASP A 835 -52.24 -42.37 25.57
C ASP A 835 -51.45 -41.11 25.96
N TYR A 836 -50.58 -40.62 25.07
CA TYR A 836 -49.79 -39.40 25.32
C TYR A 836 -50.66 -38.15 25.20
N ALA A 837 -51.59 -38.12 24.24
CA ALA A 837 -52.57 -37.05 24.10
C ALA A 837 -53.50 -36.98 25.31
N GLU A 838 -53.99 -38.12 25.78
CA GLU A 838 -54.83 -38.17 26.99
C GLU A 838 -54.04 -37.70 28.22
N THR A 839 -52.81 -38.18 28.41
CA THR A 839 -51.94 -37.76 29.52
C THR A 839 -51.68 -36.25 29.49
N PHE A 840 -51.43 -35.68 28.31
CA PHE A 840 -51.25 -34.24 28.12
C PHE A 840 -52.54 -33.46 28.47
N MET A 841 -53.69 -33.92 27.97
CA MET A 841 -54.97 -33.29 28.30
C MET A 841 -55.31 -33.40 29.79
N GLN A 842 -55.03 -34.52 30.46
CA GLN A 842 -55.21 -34.66 31.90
C GLN A 842 -54.31 -33.67 32.67
N ALA A 843 -53.08 -33.44 32.22
CA ALA A 843 -52.18 -32.43 32.79
C ALA A 843 -52.71 -31.00 32.66
N LEU A 844 -53.39 -30.68 31.55
CA LEU A 844 -54.06 -29.38 31.33
C LEU A 844 -55.32 -29.19 32.19
N HIS A 845 -56.07 -30.25 32.48
CA HIS A 845 -57.27 -30.18 33.33
C HIS A 845 -56.94 -30.16 34.84
N LYS A 846 -55.84 -30.81 35.25
CA LYS A 846 -55.39 -30.89 36.66
C LYS A 846 -53.93 -30.43 36.84
N PRO A 847 -53.57 -29.18 36.48
CA PRO A 847 -52.22 -28.68 36.65
C PRO A 847 -51.89 -28.46 38.12
N LEU A 848 -50.60 -28.62 38.45
CA LEU A 848 -50.03 -28.48 39.79
C LEU A 848 -50.30 -27.06 40.37
N PRO A 849 -50.76 -26.89 41.62
CA PRO A 849 -50.84 -25.57 42.23
C PRO A 849 -49.42 -25.01 42.46
N LEU A 850 -49.22 -23.71 42.23
CA LEU A 850 -47.94 -23.02 42.48
C LEU A 850 -47.84 -22.45 43.90
N GLU A 851 -48.98 -22.28 44.56
CA GLU A 851 -49.13 -21.65 45.88
C GLU A 851 -50.07 -22.51 46.75
N GLU A 852 -50.05 -22.32 48.08
CA GLU A 852 -50.99 -23.02 48.96
C GLU A 852 -52.44 -22.55 48.70
N PRO A 853 -53.42 -23.46 48.59
CA PRO A 853 -54.78 -23.11 48.19
C PRO A 853 -55.51 -22.34 49.30
N THR A 854 -55.57 -21.02 49.15
CA THR A 854 -56.14 -20.07 50.11
C THR A 854 -57.48 -19.47 49.68
N GLY A 855 -58.06 -19.94 48.56
CA GLY A 855 -59.38 -19.53 48.05
C GLY A 855 -59.61 -19.94 46.60
N ASP A 856 -60.69 -19.42 45.99
CA ASP A 856 -61.13 -19.76 44.61
C ASP A 856 -60.09 -19.48 43.51
N HIS A 857 -59.12 -18.60 43.76
CA HIS A 857 -58.13 -18.15 42.77
C HIS A 857 -56.70 -18.64 43.11
N THR A 858 -56.50 -19.96 43.13
CA THR A 858 -55.16 -20.55 43.30
C THR A 858 -54.41 -20.55 41.96
N ARG A 859 -53.24 -19.90 41.86
CA ARG A 859 -52.39 -19.96 40.65
C ARG A 859 -51.91 -21.40 40.39
N ARG A 860 -52.00 -21.84 39.13
CA ARG A 860 -51.62 -23.20 38.72
C ARG A 860 -50.51 -23.18 37.67
N ALA A 861 -49.73 -24.24 37.64
CA ALA A 861 -48.60 -24.46 36.73
C ALA A 861 -49.08 -24.86 35.34
N ALA A 862 -49.84 -23.98 34.70
CA ALA A 862 -50.27 -24.11 33.31
C ALA A 862 -50.30 -22.73 32.64
N TRP A 863 -49.57 -22.62 31.54
CA TRP A 863 -49.34 -21.38 30.81
C TRP A 863 -49.60 -21.60 29.32
N HIS A 864 -50.04 -20.55 28.65
CA HIS A 864 -50.31 -20.57 27.22
C HIS A 864 -49.81 -19.28 26.56
N MET A 865 -49.48 -19.38 25.29
CA MET A 865 -49.23 -18.26 24.38
C MET A 865 -50.38 -18.19 23.37
N ARG A 866 -50.97 -17.00 23.21
CA ARG A 866 -52.06 -16.76 22.24
C ARG A 866 -51.76 -15.57 21.34
N LEU A 867 -52.35 -15.58 20.15
CA LEU A 867 -52.52 -14.35 19.36
C LEU A 867 -53.58 -13.47 20.02
N LYS A 868 -53.33 -12.16 20.06
CA LYS A 868 -54.30 -11.18 20.55
C LYS A 868 -55.47 -11.04 19.55
N ALA A 869 -56.68 -11.43 19.96
CA ALA A 869 -57.88 -11.19 19.16
C ALA A 869 -58.20 -9.68 19.09
N ARG A 870 -58.77 -9.22 17.97
CA ARG A 870 -59.41 -7.89 17.93
C ARG A 870 -60.70 -7.95 18.77
N PRO A 871 -60.95 -6.97 19.66
CA PRO A 871 -62.22 -6.90 20.38
C PRO A 871 -63.36 -6.67 19.38
N SER A 872 -64.37 -7.55 19.45
CA SER A 872 -65.62 -7.44 18.70
C SER A 872 -66.69 -6.83 19.61
N PRO A 873 -67.60 -5.98 19.08
CA PRO A 873 -68.70 -5.42 19.89
C PRO A 873 -69.71 -6.49 20.33
N ASP A 874 -69.85 -7.59 19.58
CA ASP A 874 -70.41 -8.84 20.10
C ASP A 874 -69.28 -9.66 20.76
N ASP A 875 -69.42 -9.91 22.05
CA ASP A 875 -68.47 -10.57 22.97
C ASP A 875 -68.34 -12.10 22.72
N SER A 876 -68.38 -12.50 21.45
CA SER A 876 -68.39 -13.88 20.94
C SER A 876 -67.10 -14.29 20.23
N ALA A 877 -66.25 -13.32 19.87
CA ALA A 877 -64.88 -13.57 19.45
C ALA A 877 -64.05 -13.92 20.69
N GLY A 878 -64.03 -15.22 21.03
CA GLY A 878 -63.32 -15.74 22.20
C GLY A 878 -61.82 -15.43 22.22
N PRO A 879 -61.11 -15.80 23.29
CA PRO A 879 -59.68 -15.49 23.41
C PRO A 879 -58.92 -16.08 22.22
N GLY A 880 -58.00 -15.31 21.61
CA GLY A 880 -57.47 -15.61 20.27
C GLY A 880 -56.69 -16.93 20.14
N GLU A 881 -56.25 -17.29 18.94
CA GLU A 881 -55.76 -18.66 18.68
C GLU A 881 -54.56 -19.06 19.57
N ILE A 882 -54.58 -20.30 20.08
CA ILE A 882 -53.53 -20.85 20.95
C ILE A 882 -52.33 -21.30 20.10
N LEU A 883 -51.15 -20.76 20.40
CA LEU A 883 -49.90 -21.03 19.70
C LEU A 883 -49.03 -22.09 20.40
N ALA A 884 -48.97 -22.03 21.73
CA ALA A 884 -48.19 -22.95 22.54
C ALA A 884 -48.80 -23.06 23.94
N VAL A 885 -48.65 -24.22 24.57
CA VAL A 885 -49.16 -24.51 25.92
C VAL A 885 -48.12 -25.35 26.67
N VAL A 886 -47.93 -25.04 27.95
CA VAL A 886 -47.08 -25.80 28.88
C VAL A 886 -47.85 -26.01 30.19
N ALA A 887 -47.80 -27.22 30.74
CA ALA A 887 -48.36 -27.54 32.05
C ALA A 887 -47.45 -28.48 32.83
N ALA A 888 -47.53 -28.44 34.16
CA ALA A 888 -46.80 -29.33 35.05
C ALA A 888 -47.73 -30.13 35.96
N THR A 889 -47.35 -31.38 36.23
CA THR A 889 -48.07 -32.30 37.14
C THR A 889 -47.10 -32.96 38.11
N ARG A 890 -47.61 -33.49 39.23
CA ARG A 890 -46.80 -34.22 40.22
C ARG A 890 -46.75 -35.71 39.86
N LEU A 891 -45.55 -36.26 39.68
CA LEU A 891 -45.33 -37.69 39.46
C LEU A 891 -45.21 -38.47 40.77
N SER A 892 -44.59 -37.88 41.80
CA SER A 892 -44.44 -38.50 43.11
C SER A 892 -44.27 -37.46 44.22
N VAL A 893 -44.99 -37.64 45.33
CA VAL A 893 -44.84 -36.81 46.54
C VAL A 893 -43.53 -37.14 47.25
N ALA A 894 -43.27 -38.42 47.53
CA ALA A 894 -42.06 -38.85 48.25
C ALA A 894 -40.78 -38.70 47.40
N GLY A 895 -40.87 -38.91 46.09
CA GLY A 895 -39.71 -38.85 45.18
C GLY A 895 -39.30 -37.45 44.74
N HIS A 896 -40.05 -36.39 45.11
CA HIS A 896 -39.82 -35.01 44.64
C HIS A 896 -39.75 -34.90 43.09
N ARG A 897 -40.62 -35.63 42.38
CA ARG A 897 -40.65 -35.69 40.90
C ARG A 897 -41.85 -34.97 40.33
N LEU A 898 -41.59 -34.06 39.39
CA LEU A 898 -42.59 -33.33 38.59
C LEU A 898 -42.47 -33.73 37.12
N ALA A 899 -43.58 -33.80 36.40
CA ALA A 899 -43.59 -33.89 34.95
C ALA A 899 -43.84 -32.51 34.35
N LEU A 900 -43.08 -32.14 33.32
CA LEU A 900 -43.37 -31.00 32.45
C LEU A 900 -43.90 -31.51 31.12
N HIS A 901 -45.06 -31.01 30.76
CA HIS A 901 -45.76 -31.28 29.52
C HIS A 901 -45.80 -30.00 28.70
N GLY A 902 -45.50 -30.06 27.41
CA GLY A 902 -45.72 -28.90 26.54
C GLY A 902 -45.93 -29.25 25.08
N TRP A 903 -46.67 -28.38 24.40
CA TRP A 903 -46.97 -28.46 22.99
C TRP A 903 -46.82 -27.08 22.34
N VAL A 904 -46.30 -27.06 21.12
CA VAL A 904 -46.25 -25.88 20.26
C VAL A 904 -46.94 -26.26 18.96
N ARG A 905 -47.90 -25.43 18.52
CA ARG A 905 -48.63 -25.61 17.26
C ARG A 905 -47.64 -25.79 16.10
N PRO A 906 -47.77 -26.84 15.25
CA PRO A 906 -46.74 -27.19 14.26
C PRO A 906 -46.21 -26.04 13.40
N ALA A 907 -47.09 -25.16 12.90
CA ALA A 907 -46.74 -23.99 12.09
C ALA A 907 -45.89 -22.93 12.81
N TYR A 908 -45.76 -23.01 14.14
CA TYR A 908 -45.05 -22.04 14.98
C TYR A 908 -43.76 -22.63 15.60
N ARG A 909 -43.40 -23.86 15.24
CA ARG A 909 -42.16 -24.51 15.68
C ARG A 909 -40.95 -23.87 14.97
N GLY A 910 -39.88 -23.61 15.71
CA GLY A 910 -38.69 -22.93 15.19
C GLY A 910 -38.67 -21.40 15.37
N LEU A 911 -39.82 -20.77 15.66
CA LEU A 911 -39.98 -19.32 15.93
C LEU A 911 -39.62 -18.90 17.38
N GLY A 912 -38.91 -19.75 18.14
CA GLY A 912 -38.48 -19.45 19.52
C GLY A 912 -39.58 -19.37 20.59
N LEU A 913 -40.87 -19.37 20.22
CA LEU A 913 -42.02 -19.30 21.15
C LEU A 913 -41.98 -20.37 22.23
N GLY A 914 -41.75 -21.63 21.85
CA GLY A 914 -41.60 -22.73 22.81
C GLY A 914 -40.48 -22.51 23.82
N HIS A 915 -39.33 -21.97 23.39
CA HIS A 915 -38.19 -21.73 24.29
C HIS A 915 -38.53 -20.69 25.37
N ARG A 916 -39.31 -19.66 25.00
CA ARG A 916 -39.79 -18.62 25.91
C ARG A 916 -40.82 -19.16 26.90
N LEU A 917 -41.85 -19.85 26.42
CA LEU A 917 -42.91 -20.39 27.27
C LEU A 917 -42.38 -21.43 28.27
N PHE A 918 -41.53 -22.36 27.81
CA PHE A 918 -40.89 -23.35 28.69
C PHE A 918 -39.94 -22.67 29.69
N ARG A 919 -39.14 -21.68 29.28
CA ARG A 919 -38.27 -20.94 30.20
C ARG A 919 -39.07 -20.22 31.29
N HIS A 920 -40.18 -19.57 30.95
CA HIS A 920 -41.08 -18.94 31.93
C HIS A 920 -41.62 -19.96 32.93
N ALA A 921 -42.19 -21.07 32.43
CA ALA A 921 -42.70 -22.16 33.25
C ALA A 921 -41.63 -22.73 34.21
N ILE A 922 -40.40 -22.95 33.74
CA ILE A 922 -39.30 -23.45 34.56
C ILE A 922 -38.90 -22.45 35.66
N VAL A 923 -38.93 -21.14 35.39
CA VAL A 923 -38.63 -20.12 36.41
C VAL A 923 -39.69 -20.13 37.52
N GLU A 924 -40.98 -20.10 37.19
CA GLU A 924 -42.04 -20.17 38.20
C GLU A 924 -42.04 -21.50 38.97
N LEU A 925 -41.76 -22.62 38.29
CA LEU A 925 -41.60 -23.92 38.95
C LEU A 925 -40.38 -23.98 39.87
N THR A 926 -39.27 -23.32 39.52
CA THR A 926 -38.07 -23.28 40.38
C THR A 926 -38.34 -22.50 41.66
N ALA A 927 -39.12 -21.41 41.57
CA ALA A 927 -39.53 -20.62 42.73
C ALA A 927 -40.48 -21.39 43.66
N ALA A 928 -41.49 -22.09 43.12
CA ALA A 928 -42.47 -22.84 43.91
C ALA A 928 -42.00 -24.23 44.39
N TYR A 929 -41.10 -24.88 43.65
CA TYR A 929 -40.72 -26.29 43.84
C TYR A 929 -39.19 -26.52 43.77
N SER A 930 -38.41 -25.62 44.36
CA SER A 930 -36.96 -25.80 44.53
C SER A 930 -36.64 -27.18 45.16
N GLY A 931 -35.52 -27.77 44.73
CA GLY A 931 -35.07 -29.11 45.10
C GLY A 931 -35.76 -30.26 44.35
N HIS A 932 -36.87 -30.03 43.62
CA HIS A 932 -37.56 -31.08 42.86
C HIS A 932 -36.86 -31.39 41.53
N ASN A 933 -37.03 -32.62 41.05
CA ASN A 933 -36.60 -33.03 39.71
C ASN A 933 -37.77 -32.89 38.72
N LEU A 934 -37.60 -32.00 37.74
CA LEU A 934 -38.53 -31.79 36.63
C LEU A 934 -38.17 -32.72 35.47
N ILE A 935 -39.15 -33.43 34.93
CA ILE A 935 -38.94 -34.52 33.97
C ILE A 935 -39.84 -34.32 32.75
N VAL A 936 -39.28 -34.54 31.57
CA VAL A 936 -40.02 -34.63 30.30
C VAL A 936 -39.85 -36.05 29.76
N ASP A 937 -40.95 -36.76 29.54
CA ASP A 937 -40.97 -38.07 28.88
C ASP A 937 -41.44 -37.86 27.44
N LEU A 938 -40.57 -38.16 26.46
CA LEU A 938 -40.86 -37.98 25.03
C LEU A 938 -41.34 -39.29 24.37
N GLY A 939 -41.75 -40.28 25.16
CA GLY A 939 -42.27 -41.57 24.70
C GLY A 939 -41.23 -42.69 24.69
N PRO A 940 -41.55 -43.84 24.05
CA PRO A 940 -40.66 -44.99 23.98
C PRO A 940 -39.43 -44.71 23.10
N ASP A 941 -38.26 -45.14 23.56
CA ASP A 941 -36.98 -45.00 22.84
C ASP A 941 -36.85 -46.15 21.83
N ASN A 942 -37.46 -45.99 20.64
CA ASN A 942 -37.47 -47.04 19.63
C ASN A 942 -36.13 -47.09 18.86
N PRO A 943 -35.33 -48.17 18.98
CA PRO A 943 -34.03 -48.28 18.30
C PRO A 943 -34.15 -48.31 16.76
N ALA A 944 -35.32 -48.64 16.20
CA ALA A 944 -35.56 -48.53 14.75
C ALA A 944 -35.52 -47.08 14.22
N TRP A 945 -35.61 -46.07 15.11
CA TRP A 945 -35.53 -44.65 14.75
C TRP A 945 -34.08 -44.09 14.76
N ALA A 946 -33.10 -44.91 15.12
CA ALA A 946 -31.69 -44.51 15.31
C ALA A 946 -30.94 -44.09 14.03
N GLY A 947 -31.60 -44.08 12.86
CA GLY A 947 -31.03 -43.63 11.59
C GLY A 947 -31.76 -42.48 10.87
N THR A 948 -32.96 -42.08 11.30
CA THR A 948 -33.85 -41.22 10.47
C THR A 948 -34.64 -40.14 11.21
N SER A 949 -34.60 -40.06 12.55
CA SER A 949 -35.38 -39.08 13.31
C SER A 949 -34.64 -37.75 13.54
N ILE A 950 -34.69 -36.84 12.55
CA ILE A 950 -34.35 -35.41 12.73
C ILE A 950 -35.12 -34.80 13.93
N ARG A 951 -36.36 -35.27 14.14
CA ARG A 951 -37.25 -34.92 15.26
C ARG A 951 -36.58 -35.14 16.63
N ASN A 952 -35.94 -36.29 16.88
CA ASN A 952 -35.34 -36.57 18.20
C ASN A 952 -34.10 -35.70 18.49
N VAL A 953 -33.29 -35.41 17.47
CA VAL A 953 -32.12 -34.51 17.60
C VAL A 953 -32.57 -33.06 17.84
N GLY A 954 -33.66 -32.63 17.22
CA GLY A 954 -34.27 -31.31 17.47
C GLY A 954 -34.74 -31.15 18.92
N TRP A 955 -35.49 -32.14 19.44
CA TRP A 955 -35.96 -32.12 20.84
C TRP A 955 -34.81 -32.20 21.85
N LEU A 956 -33.76 -33.00 21.60
CA LEU A 956 -32.55 -33.01 22.45
C LEU A 956 -31.97 -31.61 22.60
N ARG A 957 -31.62 -30.95 21.49
CA ARG A 957 -31.03 -29.61 21.50
C ARG A 957 -31.93 -28.59 22.18
N PHE A 958 -33.24 -28.67 21.98
CA PHE A 958 -34.22 -27.80 22.64
C PHE A 958 -34.19 -27.95 24.17
N TYR A 959 -34.27 -29.17 24.69
CA TYR A 959 -34.27 -29.41 26.13
C TYR A 959 -32.90 -29.19 26.78
N GLU A 960 -31.80 -29.47 26.07
CA GLU A 960 -30.43 -29.13 26.50
C GLU A 960 -30.23 -27.61 26.64
N GLN A 961 -30.74 -26.80 25.68
CA GLN A 961 -30.73 -25.34 25.79
C GLN A 961 -31.62 -24.80 26.93
N LEU A 962 -32.54 -25.60 27.44
CA LEU A 962 -33.34 -25.35 28.64
C LEU A 962 -32.73 -25.98 29.91
N GLY A 963 -31.50 -26.49 29.85
CA GLY A 963 -30.75 -27.03 31.00
C GLY A 963 -31.20 -28.41 31.46
N PHE A 964 -31.89 -29.19 30.63
CA PHE A 964 -32.16 -30.60 30.91
C PHE A 964 -31.01 -31.49 30.47
N THR A 965 -30.86 -32.62 31.15
CA THR A 965 -29.92 -33.70 30.82
C THR A 965 -30.70 -34.98 30.50
N ARG A 966 -30.15 -35.88 29.69
CA ARG A 966 -30.84 -37.14 29.35
C ARG A 966 -30.85 -38.11 30.53
N ASP A 967 -32.03 -38.42 31.03
CA ASP A 967 -32.25 -39.45 32.05
C ASP A 967 -32.16 -40.83 31.39
N ARG A 968 -31.21 -41.66 31.86
CA ARG A 968 -30.95 -43.02 31.36
C ARG A 968 -31.40 -44.11 32.35
N SER A 969 -32.19 -43.77 33.37
CA SER A 969 -32.69 -44.73 34.36
C SER A 969 -33.62 -45.79 33.77
N ASP A 970 -34.22 -45.53 32.61
CA ASP A 970 -35.12 -46.42 31.88
C ASP A 970 -34.71 -46.44 30.40
N PRO A 971 -34.01 -47.49 29.93
CA PRO A 971 -33.51 -47.56 28.56
C PRO A 971 -34.62 -47.79 27.51
N THR A 972 -35.87 -47.98 27.93
CA THR A 972 -37.01 -48.16 27.02
C THR A 972 -37.72 -46.84 26.69
N ARG A 973 -37.32 -45.74 27.33
CA ARG A 973 -38.04 -44.45 27.34
C ARG A 973 -37.08 -43.29 27.12
N PHE A 974 -37.49 -42.36 26.26
CA PHE A 974 -36.71 -41.18 25.96
C PHE A 974 -37.03 -40.07 26.96
N ARG A 975 -36.28 -39.98 28.06
CA ARG A 975 -36.51 -39.01 29.14
C ARG A 975 -35.43 -37.94 29.24
N MET A 976 -35.85 -36.72 29.55
CA MET A 976 -34.99 -35.59 29.90
C MET A 976 -35.33 -35.16 31.33
N SER A 977 -34.34 -34.85 32.16
CA SER A 977 -34.52 -34.39 33.54
C SER A 977 -33.66 -33.16 33.87
N ARG A 978 -34.21 -32.28 34.71
CA ARG A 978 -33.55 -31.09 35.24
C ARG A 978 -33.87 -30.96 36.73
N GLN A 979 -32.86 -30.75 37.56
CA GLN A 979 -33.08 -30.37 38.95
C GLN A 979 -33.46 -28.88 39.00
N LEU A 980 -34.48 -28.55 39.79
CA LEU A 980 -34.91 -27.18 40.05
C LEU A 980 -34.06 -26.62 41.20
N SER A 981 -33.02 -25.86 40.86
CA SER A 981 -32.05 -25.25 41.78
C SER A 981 -32.00 -23.74 41.59
#